data_AF-A0A533VYG2-F1
#
_entry.id   AF-A0A533VYG2-F1
#
_cell.length_a   1.000
_cell.length_b   1.000
_cell.length_c   1.000
_cell.angle_alpha   90.00
_cell.angle_beta   90.00
_cell.angle_gamma   90.00
#
_symmetry.space_group_name_H-M   'P 1'
#
loop_
_entity.id
_entity.type
_entity.pdbx_description
1 polymer ?
#
loop_
_entity_poly.entity_id
_entity_poly.type
_entity_poly.pdbx_seq_one_letter_code
_entity_poly.pdbx_strand_id
1 'polypeptide(L)'
;MEETTRRRISFGPKMAWALIGVLVIVLVLFATWTFLEWSIAEHVYAVKGELDWFGINFYGGSTFLAAALLALVVINPEVGKSDLGSLISVLSRRMSSYEESEAPREVKTGKWLWGLWQLAKWAAVFGFFVGNRSFPFLGQVMNPIAMASQGLGDWSPVGRVFLLPAFPASGSELVGLMPTLEIQYRLVSYVALAVLTVFVIRMALRLLKNLITRTSEVWLRNLVSILAAVVMAIILGSPYWLMDAATPYVYGSTWAVLALAIPGWSYLGKRRDIQLPRLKLYKAIAVVIAIALVVQAGSLAFLYLNWNNNYLPYQWFPGTQKEITVTRWAAGLDRIQVSSAFNLPTSNSSTILNVVRQWDQQAAAVTNTKEIGAYNWMTLGSSEIVFLKNTEYWVSPTTPAFPSTDWVSEHLIYTHAARILVINTYNGSEISPAKAYGIPSEPPIYYGEGSGFQQNVYVHVSGYDEIQKASYTGASDYVLDSWQKSLWFTFAEGQLGFAFSGQPIEMLWNRNVFDRVQSVLIPGLVEDPAAYLASDGKSVFYVVQLYIDYPIQSGFSASDYLRFFGVALVNLGDGSMNFYGVSSLIGGNSSDFLTQFYSNYYSSWKSPPAWLVPQLRYPEQLLGSPQVAGQLDYDFFFHVNDPFVWRSATQFYERPESNSVQYIPWAVGNNIYFVGTQLVHFRSAASKNLAGLYIAYGGDRLGQIYLYENPSNSSTIIGPSAAENALTTNSQVRTQLTLLPNYRFGSYLLYSVGGALTYFVAVYTNPGTAGVVTQLPFMTAVNPTTDAVAVGANAGAAYRILAGGAVPVGGNRTQVLLAGISSLVSSMKLTLVNATTVNPTVWIKTGILSVGNLGVNGTLAQVSEFLTGHAPGSVGSAVYLWTDSSSGGLDVGVFQLRGSITELYYITIML
;
A
#
# COMPACT_ATOMS: atom_id res chain seq x y z
N MET A 1 -47.77 -25.25 54.25
CA MET A 1 -46.83 -24.46 53.42
C MET A 1 -45.88 -25.45 52.78
N GLU A 2 -46.06 -25.69 51.48
CA GLU A 2 -45.27 -26.62 50.67
C GLU A 2 -43.82 -26.13 50.55
N GLU A 3 -42.86 -26.98 50.94
CA GLU A 3 -41.46 -26.78 50.62
C GLU A 3 -41.15 -27.51 49.31
N THR A 4 -41.10 -26.75 48.23
CA THR A 4 -40.78 -27.25 46.88
C THR A 4 -39.40 -27.88 46.86
N THR A 5 -39.32 -29.19 46.68
CA THR A 5 -38.10 -29.94 46.44
C THR A 5 -37.47 -29.50 45.12
N ARG A 6 -36.51 -28.56 45.17
CA ARG A 6 -35.61 -28.31 44.04
C ARG A 6 -34.76 -29.56 43.82
N ARG A 7 -35.17 -30.42 42.88
CA ARG A 7 -34.31 -31.44 42.27
C ARG A 7 -33.05 -30.75 41.75
N ARG A 8 -31.93 -30.86 42.48
CA ARG A 8 -30.61 -30.60 41.91
C ARG A 8 -30.43 -31.59 40.77
N ILE A 9 -30.29 -31.09 39.55
CA ILE A 9 -29.88 -31.89 38.40
C ILE A 9 -28.50 -32.45 38.74
N SER A 10 -28.44 -33.72 39.15
CA SER A 10 -27.17 -34.41 39.36
C SER A 10 -26.69 -34.92 38.01
N PHE A 11 -25.51 -34.48 37.59
CA PHE A 11 -24.85 -35.00 36.41
C PHE A 11 -24.42 -36.44 36.69
N GLY A 12 -25.29 -37.41 36.38
CA GLY A 12 -24.96 -38.83 36.48
C GLY A 12 -23.87 -39.25 35.49
N PRO A 13 -23.10 -40.32 35.76
CA PRO A 13 -21.99 -40.76 34.92
C PRO A 13 -22.37 -41.02 33.45
N LYS A 14 -23.61 -41.43 33.17
CA LYS A 14 -24.11 -41.61 31.79
C LYS A 14 -24.22 -40.29 31.01
N MET A 15 -24.59 -39.20 31.67
CA MET A 15 -24.69 -37.87 31.04
C MET A 15 -23.30 -37.28 30.81
N ALA A 16 -22.34 -37.56 31.70
CA ALA A 16 -20.94 -37.22 31.50
C ALA A 16 -20.33 -37.98 30.30
N TRP A 17 -20.59 -39.28 30.15
CA TRP A 17 -20.17 -40.05 28.97
C TRP A 17 -20.83 -39.57 27.68
N ALA A 18 -22.12 -39.18 27.72
CA ALA A 18 -22.80 -38.58 26.58
C ALA A 18 -22.17 -37.24 26.17
N LEU A 19 -21.85 -36.37 27.14
CA LEU A 19 -21.16 -35.10 26.89
C LEU A 19 -19.75 -35.30 26.31
N ILE A 20 -19.00 -36.28 26.82
CA ILE A 20 -17.69 -36.65 26.27
C ILE A 20 -17.86 -37.17 24.83
N GLY A 21 -18.86 -38.01 24.57
CA GLY A 21 -19.17 -38.51 23.23
C GLY A 21 -19.48 -37.37 22.25
N VAL A 22 -20.33 -36.42 22.65
CA VAL A 22 -20.62 -35.21 21.84
C VAL A 22 -19.34 -34.41 21.58
N LEU A 23 -18.51 -34.20 22.60
CA LEU A 23 -17.26 -33.44 22.47
C LEU A 23 -16.27 -34.13 21.53
N VAL A 24 -16.19 -35.46 21.58
CA VAL A 24 -15.37 -36.24 20.63
C VAL A 24 -15.91 -36.11 19.20
N ILE A 25 -17.22 -36.19 19.00
CA ILE A 25 -17.84 -36.00 17.67
C ILE A 25 -17.53 -34.59 17.14
N VAL A 26 -17.71 -33.56 17.97
CA VAL A 26 -17.39 -32.17 17.60
C VAL A 26 -15.92 -32.03 17.23
N LEU A 27 -15.00 -32.61 18.00
CA LEU A 27 -13.56 -32.59 17.70
C LEU A 27 -13.24 -33.31 16.38
N VAL A 28 -13.86 -34.46 16.12
CA VAL A 28 -13.66 -35.21 14.87
C VAL A 28 -14.20 -34.42 13.68
N LEU A 29 -15.39 -33.84 13.80
CA LEU A 29 -15.96 -32.99 12.75
C LEU A 29 -15.09 -31.76 12.49
N PHE A 30 -14.62 -31.09 13.54
CA PHE A 30 -13.71 -29.96 13.42
C PHE A 30 -12.38 -30.35 12.76
N ALA A 31 -11.77 -31.46 13.16
CA ALA A 31 -10.54 -31.94 12.54
C ALA A 31 -10.73 -32.31 11.06
N THR A 32 -11.86 -32.94 10.73
CA THR A 32 -12.23 -33.30 9.35
C THR A 32 -12.49 -32.06 8.50
N TRP A 33 -13.13 -31.03 9.08
CA TRP A 33 -13.33 -29.73 8.47
C TRP A 33 -12.00 -29.03 8.14
N THR A 34 -11.12 -28.90 9.13
CA THR A 34 -9.80 -28.30 8.93
C THR A 34 -8.97 -29.07 7.89
N PHE A 35 -9.03 -30.41 7.91
CA PHE A 35 -8.37 -31.23 6.90
C PHE A 35 -8.92 -30.98 5.49
N LEU A 36 -10.24 -30.82 5.34
CA LEU A 36 -10.85 -30.49 4.06
C LEU A 36 -10.40 -29.12 3.56
N GLU A 37 -10.44 -28.08 4.40
CA GLU A 37 -9.98 -26.73 4.03
C GLU A 37 -8.51 -26.74 3.57
N TRP A 38 -7.62 -27.40 4.32
CA TRP A 38 -6.21 -27.52 3.95
C TRP A 38 -6.03 -28.31 2.66
N SER A 39 -6.82 -29.35 2.43
CA SER A 39 -6.77 -30.16 1.20
C SER A 39 -7.24 -29.38 -0.03
N ILE A 40 -8.26 -28.52 0.12
CA ILE A 40 -8.73 -27.63 -0.94
C ILE A 40 -7.63 -26.62 -1.25
N ALA A 41 -7.12 -25.90 -0.25
CA ALA A 41 -6.06 -24.91 -0.46
C ALA A 41 -4.82 -25.52 -1.12
N GLU A 42 -4.31 -26.65 -0.60
CA GLU A 42 -3.16 -27.34 -1.16
C GLU A 42 -3.38 -27.73 -2.63
N HIS A 43 -4.53 -28.32 -2.96
CA HIS A 43 -4.83 -28.70 -4.34
C HIS A 43 -4.89 -27.48 -5.28
N VAL A 44 -5.59 -26.42 -4.87
CA VAL A 44 -5.74 -25.19 -5.66
C VAL A 44 -4.38 -24.58 -5.97
N TYR A 45 -3.55 -24.35 -4.96
CA TYR A 45 -2.26 -23.68 -5.14
C TYR A 45 -1.22 -24.55 -5.84
N ALA A 46 -1.27 -25.88 -5.66
CA ALA A 46 -0.42 -26.80 -6.41
C ALA A 46 -0.76 -26.80 -7.91
N VAL A 47 -2.05 -26.79 -8.27
CA VAL A 47 -2.50 -26.84 -9.68
C VAL A 47 -2.43 -25.46 -10.35
N LYS A 48 -2.84 -24.40 -9.67
CA LYS A 48 -2.96 -23.05 -10.24
C LYS A 48 -1.66 -22.25 -10.16
N GLY A 49 -0.84 -22.47 -9.14
CA GLY A 49 0.37 -21.69 -8.87
C GLY A 49 1.68 -22.49 -8.85
N GLU A 50 1.63 -23.83 -8.96
CA GLU A 50 2.78 -24.72 -8.72
C GLU A 50 3.40 -24.49 -7.33
N LEU A 51 2.57 -24.20 -6.32
CA LEU A 51 2.99 -23.87 -4.96
C LEU A 51 2.59 -24.96 -3.95
N ASP A 52 3.49 -25.26 -3.01
CA ASP A 52 3.21 -26.07 -1.81
C ASP A 52 2.63 -25.15 -0.72
N TRP A 53 1.30 -25.02 -0.69
CA TRP A 53 0.61 -24.12 0.23
C TRP A 53 0.82 -24.52 1.69
N PHE A 54 0.77 -25.81 1.98
CA PHE A 54 0.98 -26.34 3.32
C PHE A 54 2.42 -26.09 3.80
N GLY A 55 3.41 -26.36 2.95
CA GLY A 55 4.82 -26.08 3.21
C GLY A 55 5.07 -24.60 3.45
N ILE A 56 4.45 -23.71 2.66
CA ILE A 56 4.56 -22.26 2.82
C ILE A 56 3.91 -21.79 4.13
N ASN A 57 2.69 -22.22 4.45
CA ASN A 57 1.96 -21.73 5.63
C ASN A 57 2.49 -22.28 6.96
N PHE A 58 3.07 -23.49 6.94
CA PHE A 58 3.60 -24.18 8.12
C PHE A 58 5.14 -24.29 8.14
N TYR A 59 5.84 -23.49 7.34
CA TYR A 59 7.31 -23.39 7.33
C TYR A 59 8.00 -24.75 7.14
N GLY A 60 7.56 -25.51 6.13
CA GLY A 60 8.04 -26.88 5.86
C GLY A 60 7.76 -27.86 7.00
N GLY A 61 6.73 -27.60 7.80
CA GLY A 61 6.38 -28.38 9.01
C GLY A 61 7.11 -27.94 10.28
N SER A 62 8.03 -26.96 10.20
CA SER A 62 8.77 -26.44 11.36
C SER A 62 7.85 -25.84 12.43
N THR A 63 6.66 -25.35 12.04
CA THR A 63 5.65 -24.85 12.97
C THR A 63 5.24 -25.92 13.98
N PHE A 64 5.06 -27.18 13.56
CA PHE A 64 4.66 -28.26 14.46
C PHE A 64 5.77 -28.62 15.46
N LEU A 65 7.03 -28.62 15.02
CA LEU A 65 8.18 -28.86 15.89
C LEU A 65 8.34 -27.73 16.91
N ALA A 66 8.30 -26.48 16.46
CA ALA A 66 8.38 -25.31 17.34
C ALA A 66 7.24 -25.29 18.36
N ALA A 67 6.00 -25.56 17.92
CA ALA A 67 4.82 -25.68 18.78
C ALA A 67 5.02 -26.78 19.83
N ALA A 68 5.47 -27.96 19.42
CA ALA A 68 5.66 -29.10 20.31
C ALA A 68 6.68 -28.80 21.41
N LEU A 69 7.80 -28.16 21.06
CA LEU A 69 8.87 -27.79 22.00
C LEU A 69 8.43 -26.67 22.95
N LEU A 70 7.84 -25.59 22.44
CA LEU A 70 7.41 -24.46 23.29
C LEU A 70 6.25 -24.83 24.21
N ALA A 71 5.35 -25.72 23.78
CA ALA A 71 4.26 -26.22 24.63
C ALA A 71 4.77 -27.02 25.85
N LEU A 72 6.01 -27.55 25.83
CA LEU A 72 6.60 -28.22 26.99
C LEU A 72 6.77 -27.30 28.19
N VAL A 73 6.93 -25.99 27.97
CA VAL A 73 7.12 -24.99 29.05
C VAL A 73 5.92 -24.99 30.02
N VAL A 74 4.72 -25.34 29.55
CA VAL A 74 3.48 -25.34 30.35
C VAL A 74 3.35 -26.60 31.23
N ILE A 75 4.14 -27.64 30.96
CA ILE A 75 4.13 -28.89 31.73
C ILE A 75 4.71 -28.63 33.13
N ASN A 76 4.01 -29.12 34.16
CA ASN A 76 4.51 -29.04 35.53
C ASN A 76 5.62 -30.08 35.71
N PRO A 77 6.83 -29.72 36.17
CA PRO A 77 7.88 -30.71 36.45
C PRO A 77 7.56 -31.59 37.67
N GLU A 78 6.71 -31.15 38.60
CA GLU A 78 6.37 -31.92 39.80
C GLU A 78 5.16 -32.85 39.59
N VAL A 79 5.41 -34.16 39.60
CA VAL A 79 4.40 -35.21 39.43
C VAL A 79 3.36 -35.17 40.55
N GLY A 80 2.07 -35.15 40.17
CA GLY A 80 0.94 -35.16 41.09
C GLY A 80 0.50 -33.79 41.62
N LYS A 81 1.19 -32.70 41.24
CA LYS A 81 0.82 -31.33 41.61
C LYS A 81 0.19 -30.54 40.46
N SER A 82 -0.80 -29.72 40.79
CA SER A 82 -1.43 -28.76 39.88
C SER A 82 -1.75 -27.48 40.64
N ASP A 83 -1.13 -26.35 40.26
CA ASP A 83 -1.38 -25.06 40.91
C ASP A 83 -2.86 -24.65 40.73
N LEU A 84 -3.43 -24.83 39.52
CA LEU A 84 -4.85 -24.59 39.23
C LEU A 84 -5.77 -25.52 40.01
N GLY A 85 -5.48 -26.82 40.02
CA GLY A 85 -6.27 -27.80 40.78
C GLY A 85 -6.28 -27.50 42.28
N SER A 86 -5.14 -27.02 42.80
CA SER A 86 -5.03 -26.61 44.19
C SER A 86 -5.87 -25.37 44.50
N LEU A 87 -5.93 -24.38 43.61
CA LEU A 87 -6.79 -23.20 43.77
C LEU A 87 -8.28 -23.57 43.72
N ILE A 88 -8.69 -24.40 42.75
CA ILE A 88 -10.07 -24.87 42.61
C ILE A 88 -10.51 -25.61 43.89
N SER A 89 -9.66 -26.48 44.44
CA SER A 89 -9.98 -27.22 45.67
C SER A 89 -10.22 -26.32 46.89
N VAL A 90 -9.52 -25.18 46.97
CA VAL A 90 -9.70 -24.19 48.04
C VAL A 90 -10.97 -23.37 47.82
N LEU A 91 -11.25 -22.96 46.58
CA LEU A 91 -12.47 -22.22 46.22
C LEU A 91 -13.73 -23.07 46.42
N SER A 92 -13.71 -24.34 46.00
CA SER A 92 -14.85 -25.25 46.18
C SER A 92 -15.16 -25.51 47.64
N ARG A 93 -14.12 -25.66 48.49
CA ARG A 93 -14.29 -25.80 49.94
C ARG A 93 -14.84 -24.54 50.60
N ARG A 94 -14.48 -23.35 50.13
CA ARG A 94 -15.04 -22.09 50.66
C ARG A 94 -16.53 -21.91 50.29
N MET A 95 -16.95 -22.46 49.15
CA MET A 95 -18.37 -22.47 48.72
C MET A 95 -19.20 -23.56 49.43
N SER A 96 -18.59 -24.64 49.91
CA SER A 96 -19.27 -25.67 50.71
C SER A 96 -19.11 -25.39 52.20
N SER A 97 -20.17 -24.97 52.89
CA SER A 97 -20.19 -24.60 54.32
C SER A 97 -19.92 -25.73 55.34
N TYR A 98 -18.92 -26.59 55.13
CA TYR A 98 -18.56 -27.67 56.05
C TYR A 98 -17.38 -27.31 56.95
N GLU A 99 -17.49 -27.70 58.22
CA GLU A 99 -16.72 -27.29 59.40
C GLU A 99 -15.18 -27.37 59.27
N GLU A 100 -14.56 -26.38 59.92
CA GLU A 100 -13.13 -26.21 60.15
C GLU A 100 -12.54 -27.34 61.00
N SER A 101 -11.43 -27.97 60.55
CA SER A 101 -10.39 -28.47 61.48
C SER A 101 -9.10 -28.96 60.79
N GLU A 102 -9.12 -29.41 59.53
CA GLU A 102 -7.91 -30.00 58.93
C GLU A 102 -7.10 -29.04 58.06
N ALA A 103 -5.79 -28.96 58.34
CA ALA A 103 -4.80 -28.28 57.51
C ALA A 103 -4.89 -28.77 56.05
N PRO A 104 -4.70 -27.88 55.05
CA PRO A 104 -4.90 -28.22 53.64
C PRO A 104 -3.95 -29.34 53.21
N ARG A 105 -4.43 -30.58 53.15
CA ARG A 105 -3.74 -31.66 52.43
C ARG A 105 -3.90 -31.39 50.93
N GLU A 106 -2.78 -31.11 50.27
CA GLU A 106 -2.73 -31.05 48.81
C GLU A 106 -3.32 -32.34 48.25
N VAL A 107 -4.42 -32.24 47.51
CA VAL A 107 -5.00 -33.37 46.79
C VAL A 107 -4.00 -33.78 45.72
N LYS A 108 -3.11 -34.73 46.05
CA LYS A 108 -2.23 -35.38 45.07
C LYS A 108 -3.15 -36.11 44.10
N THR A 109 -3.25 -35.58 42.90
CA THR A 109 -3.95 -36.25 41.81
C THR A 109 -3.23 -37.56 41.51
N GLY A 110 -3.97 -38.63 41.22
CA GLY A 110 -3.35 -39.89 40.79
C GLY A 110 -2.43 -39.66 39.60
N LYS A 111 -1.30 -40.38 39.52
CA LYS A 111 -0.27 -40.18 38.47
C LYS A 111 -0.85 -40.13 37.05
N TRP A 112 -1.85 -40.98 36.80
CA TRP A 112 -2.60 -41.02 35.54
C TRP A 112 -3.39 -39.74 35.24
N LEU A 113 -4.21 -39.28 36.20
CA LEU A 113 -4.99 -38.04 36.09
C LEU A 113 -4.08 -36.81 35.93
N TRP A 114 -2.95 -36.80 36.63
CA TRP A 114 -1.94 -35.75 36.46
C TRP A 114 -1.35 -35.76 35.04
N GLY A 115 -0.98 -36.93 34.52
CA GLY A 115 -0.44 -37.07 33.17
C GLY A 115 -1.43 -36.61 32.10
N LEU A 116 -2.70 -37.01 32.22
CA LEU A 116 -3.78 -36.59 31.33
C LEU A 116 -3.98 -35.07 31.38
N TRP A 117 -3.93 -34.46 32.56
CA TRP A 117 -4.00 -33.00 32.70
C TRP A 117 -2.80 -32.27 32.10
N GLN A 118 -1.58 -32.80 32.22
CA GLN A 118 -0.41 -32.20 31.55
C GLN A 118 -0.54 -32.30 30.02
N LEU A 119 -1.00 -33.44 29.51
CA LEU A 119 -1.24 -33.65 28.08
C LEU A 119 -2.30 -32.68 27.55
N ALA A 120 -3.39 -32.47 28.28
CA ALA A 120 -4.43 -31.51 27.89
C ALA A 120 -3.90 -30.07 27.79
N LYS A 121 -3.07 -29.63 28.76
CA LYS A 121 -2.44 -28.30 28.69
C LYS A 121 -1.46 -28.17 27.53
N TRP A 122 -0.66 -29.21 27.30
CA TRP A 122 0.28 -29.24 26.18
C TRP A 122 -0.48 -29.17 24.86
N ALA A 123 -1.51 -30.00 24.68
CA ALA A 123 -2.32 -30.04 23.46
C ALA A 123 -3.05 -28.71 23.21
N ALA A 124 -3.54 -28.04 24.26
CA ALA A 124 -4.18 -26.73 24.12
C ALA A 124 -3.19 -25.65 23.64
N VAL A 125 -1.98 -25.61 24.21
CA VAL A 125 -0.94 -24.64 23.81
C VAL A 125 -0.38 -24.97 22.44
N PHE A 126 -0.18 -26.26 22.14
CA PHE A 126 0.21 -26.75 20.83
C PHE A 126 -0.80 -26.36 19.76
N GLY A 127 -2.10 -26.65 19.97
CA GLY A 127 -3.16 -26.31 19.05
C GLY A 127 -3.30 -24.80 18.84
N PHE A 128 -3.19 -24.01 19.91
CA PHE A 128 -3.15 -22.54 19.82
C PHE A 128 -1.97 -22.08 18.97
N PHE A 129 -0.77 -22.63 19.18
CA PHE A 129 0.42 -22.26 18.44
C PHE A 129 0.32 -22.64 16.97
N VAL A 130 -0.15 -23.85 16.65
CA VAL A 130 -0.33 -24.29 15.26
C VAL A 130 -1.34 -23.40 14.53
N GLY A 131 -2.46 -23.05 15.18
CA GLY A 131 -3.48 -22.18 14.59
C GLY A 131 -3.04 -20.72 14.43
N ASN A 132 -2.26 -20.17 15.37
CA ASN A 132 -1.91 -18.74 15.38
C ASN A 132 -0.45 -18.45 14.95
N ARG A 133 0.37 -19.49 14.74
CA ARG A 133 1.82 -19.40 14.47
C ARG A 133 2.59 -18.59 15.52
N SER A 134 2.07 -18.56 16.75
CA SER A 134 2.55 -17.74 17.87
C SER A 134 2.34 -18.45 19.21
N PHE A 135 3.19 -18.14 20.19
CA PHE A 135 2.96 -18.59 21.56
C PHE A 135 2.04 -17.60 22.29
N PRO A 136 1.14 -18.04 23.19
CA PRO A 136 0.26 -17.11 23.91
C PRO A 136 1.03 -15.95 24.55
N PHE A 137 0.55 -14.72 24.34
CA PHE A 137 1.20 -13.46 24.79
C PHE A 137 2.54 -13.11 24.13
N LEU A 138 3.01 -13.92 23.17
CA LEU A 138 4.19 -13.63 22.35
C LEU A 138 3.77 -13.43 20.90
N GLY A 139 4.53 -12.62 20.15
CA GLY A 139 4.26 -12.35 18.74
C GLY A 139 4.53 -13.55 17.82
N GLN A 140 4.62 -13.30 16.52
CA GLN A 140 4.93 -14.33 15.52
C GLN A 140 6.38 -14.81 15.67
N VAL A 141 6.56 -16.03 16.19
CA VAL A 141 7.87 -16.61 16.51
C VAL A 141 8.50 -17.30 15.30
N MET A 142 7.69 -17.68 14.30
CA MET A 142 8.15 -18.51 13.19
C MET A 142 9.16 -17.81 12.27
N ASN A 143 9.03 -16.51 12.02
CA ASN A 143 9.97 -15.76 11.16
C ASN A 143 11.41 -15.83 11.71
N PRO A 144 11.69 -15.49 12.99
CA PRO A 144 13.02 -15.68 13.57
C PRO A 144 13.53 -17.13 13.55
N ILE A 145 12.66 -18.12 13.79
CA ILE A 145 13.06 -19.54 13.71
C ILE A 145 13.47 -19.91 12.29
N ALA A 146 12.67 -19.51 11.29
CA ALA A 146 12.93 -19.79 9.89
C ALA A 146 14.21 -19.09 9.42
N MET A 147 14.41 -17.81 9.76
CA MET A 147 15.64 -17.08 9.49
C MET A 147 16.87 -17.77 10.11
N ALA A 148 16.79 -18.19 11.37
CA ALA A 148 17.87 -18.92 12.02
C ALA A 148 18.16 -20.26 11.35
N SER A 149 17.13 -20.99 10.89
CA SER A 149 17.29 -22.27 10.19
C SER A 149 17.97 -22.13 8.82
N GLN A 150 17.84 -20.96 8.19
CA GLN A 150 18.56 -20.60 6.95
C GLN A 150 20.00 -20.12 7.20
N GLY A 151 20.45 -20.05 8.46
CA GLY A 151 21.79 -19.59 8.81
C GLY A 151 21.97 -18.07 8.77
N LEU A 152 20.89 -17.29 8.85
CA LEU A 152 20.96 -15.82 8.89
C LEU A 152 21.25 -15.32 10.32
N GLY A 153 22.04 -14.25 10.42
CA GLY A 153 22.50 -13.66 11.68
C GLY A 153 23.71 -14.39 12.30
N ASP A 154 24.12 -13.95 13.49
CA ASP A 154 25.28 -14.49 14.20
C ASP A 154 25.01 -14.58 15.70
N TRP A 155 25.39 -15.70 16.33
CA TRP A 155 25.30 -15.92 17.78
C TRP A 155 26.41 -15.22 18.57
N SER A 156 27.56 -14.95 17.95
CA SER A 156 28.72 -14.31 18.58
C SER A 156 28.39 -12.94 19.22
N PRO A 157 27.70 -12.00 18.53
CA PRO A 157 27.35 -10.71 19.10
C PRO A 157 26.12 -10.69 20.01
N VAL A 158 25.48 -11.83 20.36
CA VAL A 158 24.30 -11.83 21.25
C VAL A 158 24.59 -11.20 22.62
N GLY A 159 25.77 -11.45 23.17
CA GLY A 159 26.22 -10.80 24.41
C GLY A 159 26.42 -9.29 24.24
N ARG A 160 26.93 -8.85 23.07
CA ARG A 160 27.09 -7.44 22.72
C ARG A 160 25.72 -6.74 22.65
N VAL A 161 24.73 -7.39 22.02
CA VAL A 161 23.34 -6.91 21.94
C VAL A 161 22.74 -6.73 23.34
N PHE A 162 22.87 -7.74 24.22
CA PHE A 162 22.38 -7.65 25.59
C PHE A 162 22.97 -6.49 26.41
N LEU A 163 24.19 -6.07 26.08
CA LEU A 163 24.90 -4.98 26.75
C LEU A 163 24.71 -3.61 26.09
N LEU A 164 23.94 -3.50 25.01
CA LEU A 164 23.67 -2.21 24.34
C LEU A 164 23.18 -1.11 25.29
N PRO A 165 22.25 -1.36 26.24
CA PRO A 165 21.78 -0.31 27.15
C PRO A 165 22.86 0.22 28.09
N ALA A 166 23.86 -0.59 28.42
CA ALA A 166 25.00 -0.17 29.22
C ALA A 166 26.09 0.50 28.38
N PHE A 167 26.32 -0.03 27.17
CA PHE A 167 27.34 0.43 26.23
C PHE A 167 26.72 0.63 24.84
N PRO A 168 26.11 1.80 24.56
CA PRO A 168 25.43 2.03 23.29
C PRO A 168 26.37 1.90 22.08
N ALA A 169 25.91 1.22 21.03
CA ALA A 169 26.64 1.08 19.76
C ALA A 169 26.56 2.35 18.89
N SER A 170 27.39 2.42 17.85
CA SER A 170 27.27 3.43 16.78
C SER A 170 26.12 3.10 15.82
N GLY A 171 25.66 4.06 15.00
CA GLY A 171 24.56 3.84 14.05
C GLY A 171 24.85 2.73 13.03
N SER A 172 26.05 2.69 12.46
CA SER A 172 26.46 1.64 11.52
C SER A 172 26.63 0.28 12.19
N GLU A 173 27.14 0.24 13.42
CA GLU A 173 27.21 -0.99 14.22
C GLU A 173 25.81 -1.51 14.53
N LEU A 174 24.83 -0.64 14.85
CA LEU A 174 23.43 -1.04 15.07
C LEU A 174 22.82 -1.67 13.81
N VAL A 175 23.03 -1.08 12.64
CA VAL A 175 22.59 -1.68 11.35
C VAL A 175 23.23 -3.07 11.15
N GLY A 176 24.52 -3.22 11.42
CA GLY A 176 25.21 -4.51 11.34
C GLY A 176 24.75 -5.53 12.39
N LEU A 177 24.33 -5.09 13.57
CA LEU A 177 23.79 -5.94 14.64
C LEU A 177 22.30 -6.29 14.44
N MET A 178 21.60 -5.63 13.52
CA MET A 178 20.15 -5.81 13.33
C MET A 178 19.74 -7.26 13.00
N PRO A 179 20.45 -8.01 12.13
CA PRO A 179 20.14 -9.43 11.92
C PRO A 179 20.24 -10.23 13.22
N THR A 180 21.27 -10.01 14.04
CA THR A 180 21.42 -10.70 15.34
C THR A 180 20.33 -10.30 16.33
N LEU A 181 19.96 -9.01 16.35
CA LEU A 181 18.92 -8.48 17.21
C LEU A 181 17.56 -9.14 16.89
N GLU A 182 17.20 -9.21 15.60
CA GLU A 182 15.92 -9.73 15.13
C GLU A 182 15.82 -11.25 15.09
N ILE A 183 16.95 -11.96 15.02
CA ILE A 183 16.96 -13.42 14.91
C ILE A 183 17.39 -14.03 16.24
N GLN A 184 18.69 -14.02 16.56
CA GLN A 184 19.23 -14.75 17.70
C GLN A 184 18.76 -14.17 19.03
N TYR A 185 18.87 -12.85 19.22
CA TYR A 185 18.46 -12.21 20.48
C TYR A 185 16.94 -12.31 20.69
N ARG A 186 16.14 -12.15 19.62
CA ARG A 186 14.69 -12.33 19.64
C ARG A 186 14.26 -13.77 19.96
N LEU A 187 14.96 -14.78 19.46
CA LEU A 187 14.73 -16.17 19.85
C LEU A 187 15.03 -16.43 21.32
N VAL A 188 16.16 -15.92 21.83
CA VAL A 188 16.52 -16.02 23.25
C VAL A 188 15.48 -15.30 24.10
N SER A 189 15.05 -14.10 23.72
CA SER A 189 14.04 -13.34 24.45
C SER A 189 12.69 -14.06 24.44
N TYR A 190 12.26 -14.67 23.32
CA TYR A 190 11.02 -15.43 23.26
C TYR A 190 11.02 -16.63 24.21
N VAL A 191 12.07 -17.45 24.20
CA VAL A 191 12.16 -18.61 25.10
C VAL A 191 12.18 -18.14 26.57
N ALA A 192 12.97 -17.11 26.88
CA ALA A 192 13.05 -16.58 28.23
C ALA A 192 11.70 -16.00 28.70
N LEU A 193 11.02 -15.21 27.86
CA LEU A 193 9.71 -14.63 28.16
C LEU A 193 8.60 -15.68 28.25
N ALA A 194 8.63 -16.74 27.44
CA ALA A 194 7.70 -17.87 27.58
C ALA A 194 7.82 -18.53 28.96
N VAL A 195 9.07 -18.80 29.40
CA VAL A 195 9.35 -19.36 30.72
C VAL A 195 8.90 -18.40 31.83
N LEU A 196 9.22 -17.11 31.71
CA LEU A 196 8.82 -16.09 32.69
C LEU A 196 7.29 -15.94 32.77
N THR A 197 6.58 -15.96 31.63
CA THR A 197 5.11 -15.89 31.58
C THR A 197 4.48 -17.07 32.30
N VAL A 198 4.92 -18.30 32.00
CA VAL A 198 4.42 -19.49 32.69
C VAL A 198 4.77 -19.45 34.18
N PHE A 199 5.95 -18.97 34.54
CA PHE A 199 6.35 -18.76 35.93
C PHE A 199 5.44 -17.75 36.66
N VAL A 200 5.14 -16.61 36.05
CA VAL A 200 4.25 -15.58 36.59
C VAL A 200 2.84 -16.13 36.77
N ILE A 201 2.29 -16.85 35.78
CA ILE A 201 0.97 -17.50 35.90
C ILE A 201 0.94 -18.46 37.08
N ARG A 202 1.97 -19.31 37.23
CA ARG A 202 2.08 -20.23 38.38
C ARG A 202 2.16 -19.49 39.70
N MET A 203 2.97 -18.43 39.78
CA MET A 203 3.09 -17.64 41.00
C MET A 203 1.82 -16.85 41.32
N ALA A 204 1.07 -16.38 40.31
CA ALA A 204 -0.22 -15.73 40.48
C ALA A 204 -1.28 -16.70 41.01
N LEU A 205 -1.36 -17.91 40.47
CA LEU A 205 -2.24 -18.96 41.00
C LEU A 205 -1.91 -19.29 42.46
N ARG A 206 -0.62 -19.38 42.81
CA ARG A 206 -0.17 -19.59 44.19
C ARG A 206 -0.45 -18.38 45.10
N LEU A 207 -0.30 -17.16 44.58
CA LEU A 207 -0.63 -15.92 45.28
C LEU A 207 -2.12 -15.90 45.65
N LEU A 208 -3.00 -16.14 44.68
CA LEU A 208 -4.45 -16.20 44.88
C LEU A 208 -4.83 -17.26 45.91
N LYS A 209 -4.26 -18.47 45.80
CA LYS A 209 -4.47 -19.54 46.79
C LYS A 209 -4.09 -19.08 48.20
N ASN A 210 -2.89 -18.54 48.37
CA ASN A 210 -2.35 -18.17 49.68
C ASN A 210 -3.05 -16.95 50.29
N LEU A 211 -3.55 -16.03 49.47
CA LEU A 211 -4.41 -14.92 49.91
C LEU A 211 -5.73 -15.44 50.49
N ILE A 212 -6.34 -16.45 49.85
CA ILE A 212 -7.61 -17.03 50.29
C ILE A 212 -7.44 -17.81 51.60
N THR A 213 -6.36 -18.59 51.74
CA THR A 213 -6.14 -19.42 52.93
C THR A 213 -5.58 -18.64 54.13
N ARG A 214 -5.12 -17.39 53.94
CA ARG A 214 -4.39 -16.57 54.93
C ARG A 214 -3.21 -17.29 55.61
N THR A 215 -2.72 -18.36 55.01
CA THR A 215 -1.63 -19.16 55.56
C THR A 215 -0.30 -18.46 55.25
N SER A 216 0.20 -17.68 56.22
CA SER A 216 1.55 -17.08 56.27
C SER A 216 1.89 -16.01 55.21
N GLU A 217 3.02 -15.30 55.42
CA GLU A 217 3.60 -14.28 54.53
C GLU A 217 4.12 -14.81 53.19
N VAL A 218 3.81 -16.07 52.83
CA VAL A 218 4.22 -16.69 51.56
C VAL A 218 3.57 -15.98 50.36
N TRP A 219 2.43 -15.31 50.56
CA TRP A 219 1.82 -14.46 49.53
C TRP A 219 2.74 -13.29 49.13
N LEU A 220 3.40 -12.61 50.08
CA LEU A 220 4.39 -11.55 49.82
C LEU A 220 5.58 -12.09 49.04
N ARG A 221 6.07 -13.29 49.37
CA ARG A 221 7.15 -13.93 48.63
C ARG A 221 6.77 -14.16 47.16
N ASN A 222 5.57 -14.69 46.91
CA ASN A 222 5.07 -14.89 45.56
C ASN A 222 4.91 -13.57 44.81
N LEU A 223 4.45 -12.51 45.49
CA LEU A 223 4.37 -11.17 44.92
C LEU A 223 5.76 -10.64 44.51
N VAL A 224 6.77 -10.75 45.39
CA VAL A 224 8.16 -10.38 45.06
C VAL A 224 8.70 -11.19 43.89
N SER A 225 8.39 -12.49 43.79
CA SER A 225 8.76 -13.32 42.63
C SER A 225 8.12 -12.84 41.33
N ILE A 226 6.83 -12.45 41.36
CA ILE A 226 6.15 -11.90 40.19
C ILE A 226 6.82 -10.58 39.77
N LEU A 227 7.04 -9.67 40.71
CA LEU A 227 7.69 -8.38 40.44
C LEU A 227 9.12 -8.58 39.90
N ALA A 228 9.90 -9.51 40.45
CA ALA A 228 11.23 -9.85 39.96
C ALA A 228 11.20 -10.39 38.52
N ALA A 229 10.22 -11.24 38.20
CA ALA A 229 10.03 -11.76 36.84
C ALA A 229 9.66 -10.64 35.85
N VAL A 230 8.85 -9.67 36.27
CA VAL A 230 8.53 -8.47 35.46
C VAL A 230 9.78 -7.62 35.23
N VAL A 231 10.58 -7.35 36.26
CA VAL A 231 11.84 -6.61 36.11
C VAL A 231 12.82 -7.35 35.19
N MET A 232 12.90 -8.68 35.29
CA MET A 232 13.71 -9.49 34.37
C MET A 232 13.22 -9.38 32.92
N ALA A 233 11.90 -9.37 32.69
CA ALA A 233 11.33 -9.15 31.36
C ALA A 233 11.68 -7.75 30.80
N ILE A 234 11.69 -6.71 31.64
CA ILE A 234 12.13 -5.36 31.27
C ILE A 234 13.61 -5.35 30.86
N ILE A 235 14.48 -6.02 31.64
CA ILE A 235 15.91 -6.16 31.32
C ILE A 235 16.10 -6.86 29.96
N LEU A 236 15.37 -7.94 29.70
CA LEU A 236 15.39 -8.64 28.41
C LEU A 236 14.77 -7.84 27.25
N GLY A 237 13.93 -6.85 27.55
CA GLY A 237 13.39 -5.93 26.55
C GLY A 237 14.28 -4.72 26.28
N SER A 238 15.24 -4.43 27.17
CA SER A 238 16.00 -3.18 27.13
C SER A 238 16.92 -2.98 25.92
N PRO A 239 17.49 -4.02 25.27
CA PRO A 239 18.25 -3.82 24.04
C PRO A 239 17.43 -3.27 22.87
N TYR A 240 16.11 -3.36 22.95
CA TYR A 240 15.19 -2.81 21.96
C TYR A 240 14.79 -1.35 22.25
N TRP A 241 15.31 -0.70 23.29
CA TRP A 241 14.96 0.69 23.60
C TRP A 241 15.70 1.68 22.70
N LEU A 242 15.06 2.82 22.43
CA LEU A 242 15.78 4.01 21.98
C LEU A 242 16.65 4.50 23.13
N MET A 243 17.96 4.64 22.89
CA MET A 243 18.92 4.94 23.95
C MET A 243 19.37 6.39 23.91
N ASP A 244 19.47 6.98 25.10
CA ASP A 244 19.97 8.33 25.34
C ASP A 244 21.08 8.31 26.41
N ALA A 245 21.56 9.47 26.84
CA ALA A 245 22.59 9.54 27.88
C ALA A 245 22.13 9.05 29.27
N ALA A 246 20.82 9.00 29.55
CA ALA A 246 20.28 8.52 30.81
C ALA A 246 20.12 6.99 30.84
N THR A 247 20.01 6.35 29.68
CA THR A 247 19.70 4.93 29.53
C THR A 247 20.63 4.00 30.32
N PRO A 248 21.97 4.17 30.36
CA PRO A 248 22.84 3.31 31.17
C PRO A 248 22.51 3.36 32.68
N TYR A 249 22.10 4.52 33.18
CA TYR A 249 21.73 4.71 34.58
C TYR A 249 20.36 4.09 34.90
N VAL A 250 19.39 4.21 33.98
CA VAL A 250 18.10 3.52 34.08
C VAL A 250 18.32 2.00 34.08
N TYR A 251 19.12 1.49 33.15
CA TYR A 251 19.44 0.07 33.05
C TYR A 251 20.13 -0.44 34.32
N GLY A 252 21.15 0.27 34.82
CA GLY A 252 21.79 -0.08 36.10
C GLY A 252 20.84 -0.05 37.28
N SER A 253 19.86 0.86 37.30
CA SER A 253 18.82 0.91 38.33
C SER A 253 17.91 -0.31 38.29
N THR A 254 17.50 -0.78 37.09
CA THR A 254 16.68 -1.99 36.96
C THR A 254 17.41 -3.25 37.47
N TRP A 255 18.71 -3.37 37.20
CA TRP A 255 19.55 -4.44 37.76
C TRP A 255 19.66 -4.36 39.28
N ALA A 256 19.84 -3.17 39.84
CA ALA A 256 19.88 -2.98 41.28
C ALA A 256 18.54 -3.36 41.95
N VAL A 257 17.39 -3.03 41.33
CA VAL A 257 16.07 -3.47 41.81
C VAL A 257 15.92 -5.00 41.75
N LEU A 258 16.37 -5.64 40.66
CA LEU A 258 16.36 -7.10 40.58
C LEU A 258 17.26 -7.73 41.64
N ALA A 259 18.44 -7.16 41.87
CA ALA A 259 19.38 -7.61 42.90
C ALA A 259 18.80 -7.46 44.32
N LEU A 260 17.94 -6.47 44.59
CA LEU A 260 17.19 -6.35 45.85
C LEU A 260 16.08 -7.39 46.02
N ALA A 261 15.49 -7.86 44.92
CA ALA A 261 14.43 -8.85 44.99
C ALA A 261 14.92 -10.22 45.50
N ILE A 262 16.18 -10.59 45.22
CA ILE A 262 16.80 -11.85 45.65
C ILE A 262 16.89 -11.98 47.20
N PRO A 263 17.52 -11.04 47.94
CA PRO A 263 17.54 -11.09 49.40
C PRO A 263 16.14 -10.90 49.99
N GLY A 264 15.26 -10.10 49.37
CA GLY A 264 13.87 -9.95 49.80
C GLY A 264 13.08 -11.26 49.73
N TRP A 265 13.21 -12.00 48.62
CA TRP A 265 12.61 -13.31 48.44
C TRP A 265 13.12 -14.33 49.46
N SER A 266 14.44 -14.38 49.67
CA SER A 266 15.07 -15.28 50.64
C SER A 266 14.66 -14.96 52.08
N TYR A 267 14.62 -13.68 52.44
CA TYR A 267 14.19 -13.19 53.75
C TYR A 267 12.73 -13.58 54.05
N LEU A 268 11.81 -13.32 53.11
CA LEU A 268 10.39 -13.68 53.24
C LEU A 268 10.16 -15.19 53.33
N GLY A 269 11.02 -15.99 52.68
CA GLY A 269 10.97 -17.45 52.75
C GLY A 269 11.45 -18.05 54.07
N LYS A 270 12.34 -17.38 54.81
CA LYS A 270 13.01 -17.92 56.01
C LYS A 270 12.75 -17.12 57.30
N ARG A 271 11.87 -16.13 57.28
CA ARG A 271 11.67 -15.14 58.37
C ARG A 271 11.52 -15.73 59.79
N ARG A 272 11.05 -16.97 59.93
CA ARG A 272 10.89 -17.67 61.22
C ARG A 272 12.17 -18.40 61.71
N ASP A 273 13.12 -18.68 60.81
CA ASP A 273 14.31 -19.53 61.06
C ASP A 273 15.65 -18.78 60.86
N ILE A 274 15.63 -17.46 60.65
CA ILE A 274 16.84 -16.65 60.40
C ILE A 274 17.54 -16.32 61.72
N GLN A 275 18.78 -16.78 61.87
CA GLN A 275 19.69 -16.38 62.95
C GLN A 275 20.13 -14.90 62.81
N LEU A 276 20.28 -14.19 63.94
CA LEU A 276 20.71 -12.78 64.04
C LEU A 276 21.91 -12.37 63.15
N PRO A 277 23.02 -13.13 63.03
CA PRO A 277 24.14 -12.75 62.16
C PRO A 277 23.78 -12.76 60.66
N ARG A 278 22.92 -13.69 60.23
CA ARG A 278 22.43 -13.74 58.83
C ARG A 278 21.51 -12.55 58.52
N LEU A 279 20.74 -12.08 59.52
CA LEU A 279 19.91 -10.88 59.37
C LEU A 279 20.77 -9.61 59.17
N LYS A 280 21.90 -9.48 59.88
CA LYS A 280 22.84 -8.37 59.68
C LYS A 280 23.42 -8.36 58.26
N LEU A 281 23.75 -9.53 57.71
CA LEU A 281 24.23 -9.67 56.33
C LEU A 281 23.18 -9.23 55.29
N TYR A 282 21.92 -9.69 55.42
CA TYR A 282 20.84 -9.26 54.51
C TYR A 282 20.63 -7.75 54.54
N LYS A 283 20.66 -7.14 55.73
CA LYS A 283 20.55 -5.68 55.88
C LYS A 283 21.74 -4.95 55.26
N ALA A 284 22.96 -5.44 55.46
CA ALA A 284 24.15 -4.84 54.86
C ALA A 284 24.10 -4.86 53.32
N ILE A 285 23.74 -6.01 52.72
CA ILE A 285 23.57 -6.14 51.27
C ILE A 285 22.48 -5.18 50.76
N ALA A 286 21.33 -5.12 51.43
CA ALA A 286 20.25 -4.21 51.06
C ALA A 286 20.67 -2.72 51.13
N VAL A 287 21.45 -2.34 52.15
CA VAL A 287 21.99 -0.97 52.29
C VAL A 287 22.96 -0.64 51.14
N VAL A 288 23.87 -1.56 50.78
CA VAL A 288 24.80 -1.34 49.66
C VAL A 288 24.03 -1.13 48.35
N ILE A 289 23.03 -1.95 48.06
CA ILE A 289 22.23 -1.80 46.83
C ILE A 289 21.37 -0.52 46.90
N ALA A 290 20.84 -0.15 48.07
CA ALA A 290 20.12 1.11 48.25
C ALA A 290 21.00 2.33 47.98
N ILE A 291 22.26 2.32 48.44
CA ILE A 291 23.23 3.38 48.13
C ILE A 291 23.47 3.45 46.62
N ALA A 292 23.66 2.29 45.95
CA ALA A 292 23.81 2.25 44.50
C ALA A 292 22.60 2.87 43.78
N LEU A 293 21.37 2.55 44.20
CA LEU A 293 20.15 3.16 43.65
C LEU A 293 20.09 4.67 43.88
N VAL A 294 20.52 5.17 45.04
CA VAL A 294 20.59 6.61 45.32
C VAL A 294 21.58 7.31 44.39
N VAL A 295 22.75 6.70 44.13
CA VAL A 295 23.75 7.23 43.19
C VAL A 295 23.20 7.28 41.76
N GLN A 296 22.54 6.21 41.30
CA GLN A 296 21.93 6.18 39.97
C GLN A 296 20.80 7.22 39.85
N ALA A 297 19.93 7.32 40.85
CA ALA A 297 18.85 8.30 40.89
C ALA A 297 19.38 9.74 40.91
N GLY A 298 20.44 10.01 41.67
CA GLY A 298 21.11 11.30 41.68
C GLY A 298 21.73 11.66 40.32
N SER A 299 22.34 10.67 39.64
CA SER A 299 22.89 10.85 38.29
C SER A 299 21.80 11.14 37.26
N LEU A 300 20.68 10.42 37.31
CA LEU A 300 19.51 10.69 36.47
C LEU A 300 18.95 12.09 36.71
N ALA A 301 18.78 12.48 37.98
CA ALA A 301 18.31 13.82 38.33
C ALA A 301 19.25 14.90 37.78
N PHE A 302 20.57 14.71 37.90
CA PHE A 302 21.57 15.63 37.36
C PHE A 302 21.48 15.76 35.83
N LEU A 303 21.33 14.66 35.09
CA LEU A 303 21.21 14.67 33.63
C LEU A 303 19.95 15.41 33.18
N TYR A 304 18.80 15.08 33.77
CA TYR A 304 17.53 15.72 33.40
C TYR A 304 17.49 17.21 33.73
N LEU A 305 18.10 17.64 34.84
CA LEU A 305 18.22 19.06 35.17
C LEU A 305 19.09 19.84 34.17
N ASN A 306 20.07 19.18 33.53
CA ASN A 306 21.01 19.80 32.58
C ASN A 306 20.71 19.49 31.10
N TRP A 307 19.57 18.85 30.81
CA TRP A 307 19.27 18.31 29.48
C TRP A 307 19.26 19.36 28.38
N ASN A 308 18.56 20.47 28.61
CA ASN A 308 18.43 21.53 27.61
C ASN A 308 19.75 22.25 27.32
N ASN A 309 20.65 22.33 28.32
CA ASN A 309 21.97 22.94 28.14
C ASN A 309 22.94 22.02 27.36
N ASN A 310 22.69 20.71 27.38
CA ASN A 310 23.57 19.68 26.80
C ASN A 310 22.83 18.78 25.80
N TYR A 311 21.93 19.37 25.00
CA TYR A 311 21.09 18.63 24.04
C TYR A 311 21.88 17.71 23.11
N LEU A 312 23.01 18.20 22.56
CA LEU A 312 23.83 17.43 21.63
C LEU A 312 24.36 16.11 22.22
N PRO A 313 25.16 16.13 23.31
CA PRO A 313 25.67 14.90 23.92
C PRO A 313 24.61 14.07 24.64
N TYR A 314 23.48 14.64 25.09
CA TYR A 314 22.49 13.91 25.89
C TYR A 314 21.40 13.24 25.06
N GLN A 315 21.02 13.84 23.92
CA GLN A 315 19.91 13.36 23.08
C GLN A 315 20.32 13.11 21.63
N TRP A 316 20.97 14.08 20.98
CA TRP A 316 21.23 14.03 19.54
C TRP A 316 22.17 12.88 19.15
N PHE A 317 23.40 12.89 19.64
CA PHE A 317 24.39 11.86 19.31
C PHE A 317 24.04 10.46 19.85
N PRO A 318 23.56 10.30 21.11
CA PRO A 318 23.28 8.96 21.63
C PRO A 318 22.01 8.33 21.06
N GLY A 319 20.98 9.12 20.73
CA GLY A 319 19.67 8.65 20.29
C GLY A 319 19.35 9.06 18.86
N THR A 320 19.01 10.33 18.63
CA THR A 320 18.39 10.81 17.37
C THR A 320 19.23 10.54 16.13
N GLN A 321 20.55 10.75 16.15
CA GLN A 321 21.41 10.48 15.00
C GLN A 321 21.42 8.99 14.62
N LYS A 322 21.38 8.11 15.62
CA LYS A 322 21.35 6.65 15.41
C LYS A 322 19.98 6.21 14.92
N GLU A 323 18.92 6.82 15.46
CA GLU A 323 17.56 6.63 14.99
C GLU A 323 17.41 7.02 13.51
N ILE A 324 17.99 8.15 13.09
CA ILE A 324 18.04 8.56 11.69
C ILE A 324 18.77 7.51 10.85
N THR A 325 19.96 7.07 11.27
CA THR A 325 20.75 6.09 10.53
C THR A 325 20.00 4.77 10.33
N VAL A 326 19.42 4.25 11.41
CA VAL A 326 18.71 2.96 11.41
C VAL A 326 17.39 3.06 10.65
N THR A 327 16.62 4.15 10.83
CA THR A 327 15.35 4.36 10.13
C THR A 327 15.57 4.53 8.63
N ARG A 328 16.59 5.29 8.20
CA ARG A 328 16.91 5.43 6.77
C ARG A 328 17.27 4.09 6.13
N TRP A 329 18.04 3.26 6.83
CA TRP A 329 18.33 1.91 6.38
C TRP A 329 17.06 1.04 6.37
N ALA A 330 16.25 1.03 7.43
CA ALA A 330 15.05 0.20 7.54
C ALA A 330 14.01 0.56 6.46
N ALA A 331 13.69 1.84 6.29
CA ALA A 331 12.78 2.33 5.26
C ALA A 331 13.38 2.30 3.83
N GLY A 332 14.69 2.09 3.67
CA GLY A 332 15.32 1.95 2.34
C GLY A 332 15.59 3.28 1.63
N LEU A 333 15.82 4.33 2.41
CA LEU A 333 15.95 5.72 1.96
C LEU A 333 17.35 6.04 1.44
N ASP A 334 18.34 5.20 1.75
CA ASP A 334 19.75 5.40 1.34
C ASP A 334 19.94 5.37 -0.19
N ARG A 335 18.95 4.88 -0.93
CA ARG A 335 18.95 4.82 -2.40
C ARG A 335 18.34 6.05 -3.07
N ILE A 336 17.70 6.94 -2.30
CA ILE A 336 17.08 8.14 -2.86
C ILE A 336 18.20 9.09 -3.32
N GLN A 337 18.18 9.41 -4.61
CA GLN A 337 19.14 10.33 -5.20
C GLN A 337 18.62 11.76 -5.10
N VAL A 338 19.34 12.60 -4.36
CA VAL A 338 18.96 14.01 -4.17
C VAL A 338 19.56 14.87 -5.27
N SER A 339 18.75 15.75 -5.84
CA SER A 339 19.13 16.71 -6.88
C SER A 339 18.34 18.00 -6.73
N SER A 340 18.79 19.09 -7.36
CA SER A 340 18.05 20.35 -7.35
C SER A 340 16.86 20.30 -8.31
N ALA A 341 15.71 20.85 -7.91
CA ALA A 341 14.53 21.05 -8.75
C ALA A 341 14.77 21.98 -9.95
N PHE A 342 15.90 22.69 -9.98
CA PHE A 342 16.35 23.49 -11.13
C PHE A 342 17.22 22.70 -12.12
N ASN A 343 17.64 21.47 -11.76
CA ASN A 343 18.47 20.59 -12.59
C ASN A 343 17.65 19.36 -13.05
N LEU A 344 16.47 19.60 -13.62
CA LEU A 344 15.61 18.54 -14.11
C LEU A 344 16.12 17.97 -15.44
N PRO A 345 15.87 16.69 -15.71
CA PRO A 345 16.15 16.11 -17.02
C PRO A 345 15.36 16.85 -18.10
N THR A 346 16.02 17.17 -19.21
CA THR A 346 15.40 17.81 -20.36
C THR A 346 14.80 16.77 -21.31
N SER A 347 13.72 17.16 -21.97
CA SER A 347 13.03 16.35 -22.98
C SER A 347 12.42 17.25 -24.04
N ASN A 348 12.06 16.69 -25.19
CA ASN A 348 11.34 17.43 -26.22
C ASN A 348 9.92 17.78 -25.71
N SER A 349 9.61 19.08 -25.64
CA SER A 349 8.31 19.57 -25.17
C SER A 349 7.13 18.96 -25.93
N SER A 350 7.27 18.69 -27.23
CA SER A 350 6.20 18.06 -28.01
C SER A 350 5.90 16.62 -27.59
N THR A 351 6.92 15.88 -27.14
CA THR A 351 6.77 14.49 -26.67
C THR A 351 5.92 14.44 -25.41
N ILE A 352 6.23 15.29 -24.43
CA ILE A 352 5.50 15.29 -23.15
C ILE A 352 4.09 15.89 -23.30
N LEU A 353 3.92 16.98 -24.07
CA LEU A 353 2.62 17.64 -24.23
C LEU A 353 1.56 16.75 -24.92
N ASN A 354 1.98 15.73 -25.66
CA ASN A 354 1.08 14.76 -26.29
C ASN A 354 0.66 13.60 -25.36
N VAL A 355 1.25 13.52 -24.16
CA VAL A 355 0.94 12.47 -23.16
C VAL A 355 0.50 13.05 -21.82
N VAL A 356 0.40 14.38 -21.68
CA VAL A 356 -0.16 15.01 -20.48
C VAL A 356 -1.59 14.53 -20.28
N ARG A 357 -1.86 13.95 -19.10
CA ARG A 357 -3.20 13.51 -18.71
C ARG A 357 -4.20 14.68 -18.74
N GLN A 358 -5.33 14.45 -19.40
CA GLN A 358 -6.46 15.37 -19.47
C GLN A 358 -7.76 14.76 -18.90
N TRP A 359 -7.82 13.43 -18.74
CA TRP A 359 -8.90 12.70 -18.08
C TRP A 359 -8.39 12.09 -16.77
N ASP A 360 -9.00 12.46 -15.64
CA ASP A 360 -8.69 11.91 -14.33
C ASP A 360 -9.52 10.66 -14.01
N GLN A 361 -9.22 10.02 -12.88
CA GLN A 361 -9.85 8.76 -12.47
C GLN A 361 -11.37 8.89 -12.37
N GLN A 362 -11.88 9.98 -11.79
CA GLN A 362 -13.32 10.18 -11.64
C GLN A 362 -14.02 10.44 -12.98
N ALA A 363 -13.40 11.23 -13.87
CA ALA A 363 -13.91 11.46 -15.22
C ALA A 363 -13.95 10.16 -16.02
N ALA A 364 -12.90 9.35 -15.91
CA ALA A 364 -12.82 8.03 -16.53
C ALA A 364 -13.89 7.08 -15.97
N ALA A 365 -14.06 7.02 -14.64
CA ALA A 365 -15.07 6.18 -14.00
C ALA A 365 -16.51 6.53 -14.43
N VAL A 366 -16.87 7.82 -14.49
CA VAL A 366 -18.19 8.25 -14.99
C VAL A 366 -18.39 7.86 -16.45
N THR A 367 -17.34 8.03 -17.27
CA THR A 367 -17.37 7.63 -18.68
C THR A 367 -17.54 6.10 -18.80
N ASN A 368 -16.78 5.33 -18.03
CA ASN A 368 -16.86 3.87 -18.01
C ASN A 368 -18.23 3.37 -17.55
N THR A 369 -18.84 3.98 -16.54
CA THR A 369 -20.21 3.64 -16.09
C THR A 369 -21.23 3.83 -17.21
N LYS A 370 -21.09 4.88 -18.04
CA LYS A 370 -21.91 5.05 -19.24
C LYS A 370 -21.73 3.90 -20.22
N GLU A 371 -20.47 3.52 -20.44
CA GLU A 371 -20.14 2.50 -21.43
C GLU A 371 -20.51 1.08 -20.98
N ILE A 372 -20.62 0.78 -19.67
CA ILE A 372 -21.23 -0.48 -19.19
C ILE A 372 -22.62 -0.65 -19.82
N GLY A 373 -23.43 0.41 -19.86
CA GLY A 373 -24.78 0.39 -20.43
C GLY A 373 -25.85 -0.11 -19.45
N ALA A 374 -26.91 -0.73 -19.98
CA ALA A 374 -28.10 -1.11 -19.21
C ALA A 374 -27.97 -2.41 -18.39
N TYR A 375 -26.76 -2.94 -18.20
CA TYR A 375 -26.55 -4.14 -17.38
C TYR A 375 -26.66 -3.79 -15.90
N ASN A 376 -27.66 -4.34 -15.22
CA ASN A 376 -27.91 -4.14 -13.79
C ASN A 376 -27.13 -5.11 -12.88
N TRP A 377 -26.32 -6.00 -13.46
CA TRP A 377 -25.61 -7.07 -12.76
C TRP A 377 -24.07 -6.93 -12.81
N MET A 378 -23.58 -5.79 -13.31
CA MET A 378 -22.16 -5.44 -13.30
C MET A 378 -22.00 -4.02 -12.78
N THR A 379 -20.93 -3.81 -12.03
CA THR A 379 -20.44 -2.47 -11.66
C THR A 379 -18.95 -2.38 -11.97
N LEU A 380 -18.39 -1.18 -11.89
CA LEU A 380 -16.94 -1.00 -12.01
C LEU A 380 -16.24 -1.53 -10.75
N GLY A 381 -15.11 -2.21 -10.96
CA GLY A 381 -14.08 -2.43 -9.95
C GLY A 381 -13.24 -1.17 -9.74
N SER A 382 -11.99 -1.33 -9.28
CA SER A 382 -11.07 -0.19 -9.19
C SER A 382 -10.72 0.31 -10.60
N SER A 383 -10.49 1.61 -10.71
CA SER A 383 -10.03 2.22 -11.96
C SER A 383 -8.56 2.54 -11.82
N GLU A 384 -7.71 1.66 -12.34
CA GLU A 384 -6.27 1.76 -12.18
C GLU A 384 -5.60 2.29 -13.44
N ILE A 385 -4.50 3.01 -13.22
CA ILE A 385 -3.75 3.62 -14.30
C ILE A 385 -2.61 2.72 -14.78
N VAL A 386 -2.55 2.49 -16.08
CA VAL A 386 -1.54 1.65 -16.72
C VAL A 386 -0.81 2.39 -17.83
N PHE A 387 0.41 1.97 -18.11
CA PHE A 387 1.22 2.52 -19.19
C PHE A 387 1.57 1.43 -20.19
N LEU A 388 0.99 1.53 -21.39
CA LEU A 388 1.10 0.53 -22.44
C LEU A 388 1.52 1.21 -23.74
N LYS A 389 2.59 0.71 -24.39
CA LYS A 389 3.06 1.20 -25.69
C LYS A 389 3.21 2.74 -25.73
N ASN A 390 3.88 3.30 -24.73
CA ASN A 390 4.10 4.75 -24.54
C ASN A 390 2.83 5.60 -24.38
N THR A 391 1.70 4.98 -24.04
CA THR A 391 0.43 5.66 -23.81
C THR A 391 -0.12 5.28 -22.45
N GLU A 392 -0.66 6.27 -21.74
CA GLU A 392 -1.30 6.09 -20.46
C GLU A 392 -2.80 5.83 -20.65
N TYR A 393 -3.34 4.86 -19.89
CA TYR A 393 -4.75 4.49 -19.91
C TYR A 393 -5.30 4.35 -18.49
N TRP A 394 -6.56 4.74 -18.31
CA TRP A 394 -7.38 4.29 -17.18
C TRP A 394 -8.05 2.98 -17.56
N VAL A 395 -7.86 1.95 -16.75
CA VAL A 395 -8.42 0.62 -16.95
C VAL A 395 -9.31 0.26 -15.78
N SER A 396 -10.57 -0.03 -16.09
CA SER A 396 -11.59 -0.37 -15.11
C SER A 396 -12.18 -1.74 -15.46
N PRO A 397 -11.69 -2.84 -14.83
CA PRO A 397 -12.39 -4.12 -14.90
C PRO A 397 -13.77 -4.02 -14.27
N THR A 398 -14.72 -4.81 -14.78
CA THR A 398 -16.04 -4.95 -14.16
C THR A 398 -16.02 -5.99 -13.05
N THR A 399 -16.89 -5.82 -12.06
CA THR A 399 -17.11 -6.76 -10.96
C THR A 399 -18.59 -7.14 -10.92
N PRO A 400 -18.95 -8.39 -10.57
CA PRO A 400 -20.34 -8.79 -10.44
C PRO A 400 -21.07 -7.92 -9.41
N ALA A 401 -22.22 -7.40 -9.80
CA ALA A 401 -23.19 -6.80 -8.89
C ALA A 401 -24.41 -7.71 -8.85
N PHE A 402 -24.94 -8.00 -7.66
CA PHE A 402 -26.03 -8.97 -7.51
C PHE A 402 -27.38 -8.22 -7.43
N PRO A 403 -28.26 -8.30 -8.44
CA PRO A 403 -29.61 -7.73 -8.35
C PRO A 403 -30.46 -8.42 -7.27
N SER A 404 -30.11 -9.66 -6.94
CA SER A 404 -30.66 -10.46 -5.85
C SER A 404 -29.51 -11.12 -5.11
N THR A 405 -29.53 -11.06 -3.78
CA THR A 405 -28.49 -11.62 -2.88
C THR A 405 -28.87 -13.00 -2.35
N ASP A 406 -29.70 -13.73 -3.09
CA ASP A 406 -29.98 -15.12 -2.76
C ASP A 406 -28.80 -16.01 -3.17
N TRP A 407 -28.66 -17.14 -2.48
CA TRP A 407 -27.52 -18.02 -2.65
C TRP A 407 -27.32 -18.49 -4.11
N VAL A 408 -28.39 -18.78 -4.84
CA VAL A 408 -28.32 -19.21 -6.25
C VAL A 408 -27.80 -18.09 -7.14
N SER A 409 -28.31 -16.87 -6.97
CA SER A 409 -27.82 -15.71 -7.72
C SER A 409 -26.31 -15.51 -7.54
N GLU A 410 -25.83 -15.51 -6.30
CA GLU A 410 -24.42 -15.24 -5.98
C GLU A 410 -23.46 -16.37 -6.39
N HIS A 411 -23.90 -17.63 -6.33
CA HIS A 411 -23.00 -18.79 -6.49
C HIS A 411 -23.15 -19.53 -7.82
N LEU A 412 -24.28 -19.38 -8.54
CA LEU A 412 -24.58 -20.16 -9.75
C LEU A 412 -24.90 -19.33 -11.00
N ILE A 413 -25.45 -18.12 -10.85
CA ILE A 413 -25.90 -17.28 -11.99
C ILE A 413 -24.87 -16.20 -12.32
N TYR A 414 -24.55 -15.34 -11.35
CA TYR A 414 -23.65 -14.20 -11.52
C TYR A 414 -22.21 -14.60 -11.20
N THR A 415 -21.71 -15.56 -11.97
CA THR A 415 -20.43 -16.23 -11.76
C THR A 415 -19.21 -15.41 -12.23
N HIS A 416 -19.37 -14.51 -13.18
CA HIS A 416 -18.27 -13.76 -13.79
C HIS A 416 -18.68 -12.33 -14.10
N ALA A 417 -17.71 -11.48 -14.45
CA ALA A 417 -17.94 -10.20 -15.09
C ALA A 417 -17.47 -10.24 -16.56
N ALA A 418 -18.05 -9.41 -17.42
CA ALA A 418 -17.91 -9.57 -18.87
C ALA A 418 -17.06 -8.50 -19.57
N ARG A 419 -16.62 -7.45 -18.86
CA ARG A 419 -15.96 -6.29 -19.51
C ARG A 419 -14.75 -5.73 -18.78
N ILE A 420 -13.80 -5.21 -19.57
CA ILE A 420 -12.65 -4.39 -19.20
C ILE A 420 -12.78 -3.09 -19.97
N LEU A 421 -12.97 -1.97 -19.27
CA LEU A 421 -13.14 -0.67 -19.91
C LEU A 421 -11.83 0.10 -19.90
N VAL A 422 -11.42 0.63 -21.05
CA VAL A 422 -10.12 1.31 -21.22
C VAL A 422 -10.33 2.70 -21.81
N ILE A 423 -9.94 3.73 -21.05
CA ILE A 423 -10.01 5.14 -21.45
C ILE A 423 -8.61 5.68 -21.67
N ASN A 424 -8.38 6.29 -22.83
CA ASN A 424 -7.14 7.03 -23.08
C ASN A 424 -7.13 8.33 -22.27
N THR A 425 -6.10 8.51 -21.43
CA THR A 425 -6.05 9.63 -20.49
C THR A 425 -5.79 10.98 -21.17
N TYR A 426 -5.26 10.98 -22.39
CA TYR A 426 -5.00 12.21 -23.15
C TYR A 426 -6.27 12.80 -23.77
N ASN A 427 -7.18 11.99 -24.31
CA ASN A 427 -8.34 12.49 -25.07
C ASN A 427 -9.70 12.02 -24.56
N GLY A 428 -9.74 11.15 -23.54
CA GLY A 428 -10.99 10.62 -22.98
C GLY A 428 -11.71 9.60 -23.86
N SER A 429 -11.11 9.14 -24.96
CA SER A 429 -11.74 8.16 -25.85
C SER A 429 -11.65 6.74 -25.28
N GLU A 430 -12.75 5.99 -25.40
CA GLU A 430 -12.77 4.55 -25.13
C GLU A 430 -12.02 3.80 -26.24
N ILE A 431 -11.22 2.83 -25.82
CA ILE A 431 -10.47 1.95 -26.70
C ILE A 431 -10.78 0.51 -26.30
N SER A 432 -11.00 -0.36 -27.29
CA SER A 432 -11.21 -1.79 -27.03
C SER A 432 -9.99 -2.41 -26.32
N PRO A 433 -10.17 -3.30 -25.33
CA PRO A 433 -9.08 -4.02 -24.66
C PRO A 433 -8.14 -4.76 -25.64
N ALA A 434 -8.72 -5.34 -26.71
CA ALA A 434 -7.97 -5.99 -27.78
C ALA A 434 -6.90 -5.08 -28.41
N LYS A 435 -7.20 -3.80 -28.61
CA LYS A 435 -6.26 -2.81 -29.17
C LYS A 435 -5.24 -2.34 -28.14
N ALA A 436 -5.68 -2.05 -26.91
CA ALA A 436 -4.81 -1.56 -25.84
C ALA A 436 -3.76 -2.62 -25.46
N TYR A 437 -4.22 -3.81 -25.07
CA TYR A 437 -3.38 -4.92 -24.61
C TYR A 437 -2.81 -5.79 -25.73
N GLY A 438 -3.37 -5.70 -26.95
CA GLY A 438 -2.94 -6.56 -28.07
C GLY A 438 -3.45 -8.00 -27.97
N ILE A 439 -4.52 -8.23 -27.22
CA ILE A 439 -5.17 -9.54 -27.03
C ILE A 439 -6.17 -9.84 -28.14
N PRO A 440 -6.45 -11.12 -28.46
CA PRO A 440 -7.35 -11.50 -29.55
C PRO A 440 -8.81 -11.12 -29.29
N SER A 441 -9.27 -11.26 -28.06
CA SER A 441 -10.63 -10.94 -27.62
C SER A 441 -10.64 -10.53 -26.16
N GLU A 442 -11.70 -9.83 -25.75
CA GLU A 442 -11.94 -9.50 -24.35
C GLU A 442 -12.26 -10.78 -23.55
N PRO A 443 -11.50 -11.10 -22.48
CA PRO A 443 -11.74 -12.30 -21.68
C PRO A 443 -12.84 -12.06 -20.65
N PRO A 444 -13.64 -13.10 -20.30
CA PRO A 444 -14.48 -13.05 -19.12
C PRO A 444 -13.62 -13.02 -17.84
N ILE A 445 -14.14 -12.39 -16.79
CA ILE A 445 -13.47 -12.18 -15.51
C ILE A 445 -14.13 -13.08 -14.47
N TYR A 446 -13.56 -14.25 -14.23
CA TYR A 446 -13.97 -15.17 -13.15
C TYR A 446 -13.19 -14.91 -11.85
N TYR A 447 -12.00 -14.31 -11.98
CA TYR A 447 -11.10 -13.94 -10.89
C TYR A 447 -10.79 -12.44 -11.00
N GLY A 448 -11.06 -11.70 -9.93
CA GLY A 448 -10.92 -10.25 -9.96
C GLY A 448 -11.02 -9.60 -8.60
N GLU A 449 -11.28 -8.30 -8.59
CA GLU A 449 -11.36 -7.50 -7.38
C GLU A 449 -12.78 -7.00 -7.08
N GLY A 450 -13.00 -6.62 -5.83
CA GLY A 450 -14.30 -6.14 -5.35
C GLY A 450 -15.16 -7.23 -4.71
N SER A 451 -16.30 -6.81 -4.15
CA SER A 451 -17.18 -7.68 -3.38
C SER A 451 -17.80 -8.81 -4.20
N GLY A 452 -17.96 -8.63 -5.52
CA GLY A 452 -18.50 -9.65 -6.42
C GLY A 452 -17.64 -10.91 -6.58
N PHE A 453 -16.38 -10.89 -6.11
CA PHE A 453 -15.48 -12.04 -6.14
C PHE A 453 -15.18 -12.64 -4.75
N GLN A 454 -15.84 -12.17 -3.69
CA GLN A 454 -15.64 -12.71 -2.34
C GLN A 454 -16.27 -14.09 -2.12
N GLN A 455 -17.36 -14.39 -2.84
CA GLN A 455 -18.05 -15.67 -2.72
C GLN A 455 -17.41 -16.74 -3.62
N ASN A 456 -17.50 -17.99 -3.17
CA ASN A 456 -17.18 -19.14 -4.02
C ASN A 456 -18.28 -19.32 -5.05
N VAL A 457 -17.93 -19.85 -6.22
CA VAL A 457 -18.89 -20.06 -7.30
C VAL A 457 -18.82 -21.50 -7.77
N TYR A 458 -19.95 -22.06 -8.17
CA TYR A 458 -20.04 -23.43 -8.65
C TYR A 458 -20.44 -23.45 -10.12
N VAL A 459 -19.61 -24.09 -10.95
CA VAL A 459 -19.76 -24.12 -12.41
C VAL A 459 -20.26 -25.48 -12.87
N HIS A 460 -20.81 -25.54 -14.09
CA HIS A 460 -21.34 -26.77 -14.69
C HIS A 460 -22.43 -27.48 -13.84
N VAL A 461 -23.22 -26.71 -13.07
CA VAL A 461 -24.29 -27.25 -12.24
C VAL A 461 -25.55 -27.50 -13.08
N SER A 462 -25.99 -28.76 -13.15
CA SER A 462 -27.16 -29.15 -13.94
C SER A 462 -28.42 -28.38 -13.55
N GLY A 463 -29.08 -27.77 -14.55
CA GLY A 463 -30.33 -27.03 -14.38
C GLY A 463 -30.16 -25.52 -14.15
N TYR A 464 -28.92 -25.03 -14.13
CA TYR A 464 -28.59 -23.61 -14.01
C TYR A 464 -27.68 -23.19 -15.16
N ASP A 465 -28.00 -22.06 -15.79
CA ASP A 465 -27.15 -21.43 -16.79
C ASP A 465 -26.50 -20.18 -16.19
N GLU A 466 -25.22 -19.98 -16.44
CA GLU A 466 -24.55 -18.72 -16.08
C GLU A 466 -25.15 -17.57 -16.89
N ILE A 467 -25.04 -16.35 -16.36
CA ILE A 467 -25.55 -15.17 -17.05
C ILE A 467 -24.93 -15.02 -18.45
N GLN A 468 -25.70 -14.50 -19.39
CA GLN A 468 -25.34 -14.42 -20.82
C GLN A 468 -25.10 -15.79 -21.50
N LYS A 469 -25.51 -16.91 -20.88
CA LYS A 469 -25.21 -18.27 -21.37
C LYS A 469 -23.71 -18.51 -21.54
N ALA A 470 -22.91 -17.84 -20.71
CA ALA A 470 -21.50 -18.18 -20.59
C ALA A 470 -21.36 -19.60 -20.04
N SER A 471 -20.22 -20.21 -20.31
CA SER A 471 -19.81 -21.47 -19.69
C SER A 471 -18.34 -21.33 -19.36
N TYR A 472 -18.00 -21.56 -18.10
CA TYR A 472 -16.60 -21.56 -17.69
C TYR A 472 -15.79 -22.59 -18.48
N THR A 473 -14.75 -22.13 -19.18
CA THR A 473 -13.90 -23.01 -20.02
C THR A 473 -12.59 -23.41 -19.35
N GLY A 474 -12.26 -22.81 -18.20
CA GLY A 474 -11.04 -23.10 -17.45
C GLY A 474 -11.14 -24.40 -16.66
N ALA A 475 -10.03 -24.82 -16.05
CA ALA A 475 -10.06 -25.89 -15.06
C ALA A 475 -10.70 -25.37 -13.76
N SER A 476 -11.57 -26.15 -13.13
CA SER A 476 -12.11 -25.83 -11.79
C SER A 476 -10.98 -25.76 -10.75
N ASP A 477 -11.16 -24.98 -9.70
CA ASP A 477 -10.20 -24.93 -8.59
C ASP A 477 -10.24 -26.21 -7.74
N TYR A 478 -11.43 -26.75 -7.50
CA TYR A 478 -11.61 -28.00 -6.76
C TYR A 478 -12.90 -28.71 -7.18
N VAL A 479 -12.95 -30.03 -7.06
CA VAL A 479 -14.17 -30.82 -7.28
C VAL A 479 -14.61 -31.44 -5.95
N LEU A 480 -15.76 -31.01 -5.45
CA LEU A 480 -16.34 -31.51 -4.21
C LEU A 480 -17.15 -32.79 -4.48
N ASP A 481 -16.72 -33.90 -3.89
CA ASP A 481 -17.40 -35.19 -4.02
C ASP A 481 -17.71 -35.85 -2.66
N SER A 482 -18.74 -36.69 -2.65
CA SER A 482 -19.10 -37.57 -1.53
C SER A 482 -19.14 -36.83 -0.17
N TRP A 483 -18.35 -37.29 0.82
CA TRP A 483 -18.34 -36.72 2.16
C TRP A 483 -17.83 -35.28 2.20
N GLN A 484 -16.93 -34.89 1.29
CA GLN A 484 -16.37 -33.54 1.22
C GLN A 484 -17.46 -32.54 0.88
N LYS A 485 -18.28 -32.88 -0.12
CA LYS A 485 -19.46 -32.10 -0.52
C LYS A 485 -20.48 -32.00 0.62
N SER A 486 -20.81 -33.13 1.26
CA SER A 486 -21.76 -33.11 2.38
C SER A 486 -21.28 -32.22 3.52
N LEU A 487 -19.99 -32.27 3.85
CA LEU A 487 -19.40 -31.48 4.92
C LEU A 487 -19.32 -29.99 4.55
N TRP A 488 -18.85 -29.66 3.34
CA TRP A 488 -18.75 -28.29 2.82
C TRP A 488 -20.11 -27.59 2.79
N PHE A 489 -21.10 -28.17 2.12
CA PHE A 489 -22.40 -27.53 1.97
C PHE A 489 -23.23 -27.53 3.27
N THR A 490 -22.95 -28.42 4.23
CA THR A 490 -23.64 -28.40 5.53
C THR A 490 -23.10 -27.30 6.45
N PHE A 491 -21.78 -27.13 6.52
CA PHE A 491 -21.15 -26.23 7.50
C PHE A 491 -20.73 -24.86 6.93
N ALA A 492 -20.29 -24.79 5.67
CA ALA A 492 -19.90 -23.53 5.02
C ALA A 492 -21.09 -22.82 4.38
N GLU A 493 -21.82 -23.52 3.51
CA GLU A 493 -22.85 -22.91 2.65
C GLU A 493 -24.27 -22.94 3.26
N GLY A 494 -24.50 -23.82 4.24
CA GLY A 494 -25.83 -24.04 4.82
C GLY A 494 -26.86 -24.64 3.86
N GLN A 495 -26.44 -25.24 2.75
CA GLN A 495 -27.30 -25.79 1.69
C GLN A 495 -27.40 -27.32 1.75
N LEU A 496 -28.32 -27.84 2.58
CA LEU A 496 -28.49 -29.30 2.75
C LEU A 496 -28.92 -30.02 1.45
N GLY A 497 -29.63 -29.34 0.55
CA GLY A 497 -30.03 -29.93 -0.75
C GLY A 497 -28.83 -30.27 -1.64
N PHE A 498 -27.84 -29.39 -1.69
CA PHE A 498 -26.58 -29.64 -2.41
C PHE A 498 -25.70 -30.64 -1.67
N ALA A 499 -25.67 -30.58 -0.33
CA ALA A 499 -24.88 -31.46 0.52
C ALA A 499 -25.16 -32.96 0.28
N PHE A 500 -26.40 -33.33 0.00
CA PHE A 500 -26.83 -34.73 -0.16
C PHE A 500 -27.27 -35.11 -1.59
N SER A 501 -26.95 -34.27 -2.58
CA SER A 501 -27.13 -34.60 -4.00
C SER A 501 -26.16 -35.69 -4.47
N GLY A 502 -26.43 -36.36 -5.59
CA GLY A 502 -25.59 -37.46 -6.09
C GLY A 502 -24.41 -37.05 -6.99
N GLN A 503 -24.43 -35.87 -7.59
CA GLN A 503 -23.42 -35.43 -8.58
C GLN A 503 -22.26 -34.66 -7.91
N PRO A 504 -21.01 -34.83 -8.35
CA PRO A 504 -19.91 -33.97 -7.91
C PRO A 504 -20.17 -32.52 -8.33
N ILE A 505 -19.58 -31.56 -7.62
CA ILE A 505 -19.74 -30.13 -7.91
C ILE A 505 -18.37 -29.51 -8.11
N GLU A 506 -18.19 -28.84 -9.25
CA GLU A 506 -16.99 -28.06 -9.57
C GLU A 506 -17.07 -26.68 -8.91
N MET A 507 -16.01 -26.31 -8.22
CA MET A 507 -15.94 -25.08 -7.43
C MET A 507 -14.80 -24.19 -7.94
N LEU A 508 -15.08 -22.89 -8.03
CA LEU A 508 -14.10 -21.80 -8.12
C LEU A 508 -13.97 -21.18 -6.72
N TRP A 509 -12.79 -21.30 -6.12
CA TRP A 509 -12.55 -21.01 -4.72
C TRP A 509 -11.59 -19.83 -4.56
N ASN A 510 -11.83 -18.94 -3.59
CA ASN A 510 -10.96 -17.80 -3.32
C ASN A 510 -10.67 -16.98 -4.60
N ARG A 511 -11.73 -16.43 -5.19
CA ARG A 511 -11.69 -15.75 -6.49
C ARG A 511 -11.17 -14.32 -6.43
N ASN A 512 -11.25 -13.70 -5.25
CA ASN A 512 -10.71 -12.39 -5.01
C ASN A 512 -9.18 -12.46 -5.12
N VAL A 513 -8.60 -11.63 -6.01
CA VAL A 513 -7.16 -11.69 -6.31
C VAL A 513 -6.28 -11.38 -5.09
N PHE A 514 -6.73 -10.52 -4.18
CA PHE A 514 -6.02 -10.17 -2.96
C PHE A 514 -6.02 -11.33 -1.97
N ASP A 515 -7.21 -11.85 -1.62
CA ASP A 515 -7.34 -13.00 -0.71
C ASP A 515 -6.59 -14.24 -1.26
N ARG A 516 -6.59 -14.41 -2.59
CA ARG A 516 -5.87 -15.50 -3.27
C ARG A 516 -4.36 -15.38 -3.15
N VAL A 517 -3.81 -14.18 -3.27
CA VAL A 517 -2.37 -13.93 -3.15
C VAL A 517 -1.94 -13.94 -1.67
N GLN A 518 -2.68 -13.26 -0.79
CA GLN A 518 -2.36 -13.15 0.63
C GLN A 518 -2.28 -14.50 1.35
N SER A 519 -3.00 -15.53 0.91
CA SER A 519 -3.00 -16.87 1.53
C SER A 519 -1.68 -17.64 1.38
N VAL A 520 -0.83 -17.24 0.43
CA VAL A 520 0.50 -17.83 0.21
C VAL A 520 1.62 -16.91 0.67
N LEU A 521 1.30 -15.83 1.39
CA LEU A 521 2.28 -14.92 1.97
C LEU A 521 2.48 -15.20 3.46
N ILE A 522 3.71 -15.53 3.85
CA ILE A 522 4.15 -15.51 5.24
C ILE A 522 4.21 -14.07 5.79
N PRO A 523 4.09 -13.88 7.10
CA PRO A 523 4.02 -12.54 7.70
C PRO A 523 5.22 -11.66 7.38
N GLY A 524 4.95 -10.35 7.21
CA GLY A 524 5.94 -9.35 6.83
C GLY A 524 6.06 -9.13 5.32
N LEU A 525 5.34 -9.91 4.50
CA LEU A 525 5.01 -9.56 3.12
C LEU A 525 3.57 -9.08 3.05
N VAL A 526 3.37 -7.97 2.33
CA VAL A 526 2.09 -7.29 2.18
C VAL A 526 1.88 -6.97 0.70
N GLU A 527 0.63 -7.01 0.28
CA GLU A 527 0.19 -6.64 -1.05
C GLU A 527 -0.19 -5.15 -1.15
N ASP A 528 0.10 -4.55 -2.31
CA ASP A 528 -0.37 -3.22 -2.64
C ASP A 528 -1.86 -3.30 -3.06
N PRO A 529 -2.77 -2.55 -2.39
CA PRO A 529 -4.18 -2.55 -2.75
C PRO A 529 -4.48 -1.99 -4.15
N ALA A 530 -3.52 -1.32 -4.80
CA ALA A 530 -3.67 -0.79 -6.17
C ALA A 530 -3.24 -1.82 -7.24
N ALA A 531 -3.95 -2.95 -7.32
CA ALA A 531 -3.69 -4.00 -8.31
C ALA A 531 -4.22 -3.60 -9.70
N TYR A 532 -3.40 -3.76 -10.75
CA TYR A 532 -3.72 -3.29 -12.10
C TYR A 532 -3.60 -4.41 -13.14
N LEU A 533 -4.13 -4.18 -14.34
CA LEU A 533 -4.12 -5.19 -15.40
C LEU A 533 -2.89 -5.07 -16.32
N ALA A 534 -2.23 -6.19 -16.58
CA ALA A 534 -1.15 -6.34 -17.54
C ALA A 534 -1.43 -7.48 -18.53
N SER A 535 -0.74 -7.49 -19.68
CA SER A 535 -0.90 -8.54 -20.68
C SER A 535 0.42 -8.95 -21.33
N ASP A 536 0.51 -10.24 -21.65
CA ASP A 536 1.56 -10.84 -22.47
C ASP A 536 1.22 -10.83 -23.98
N GLY A 537 0.08 -10.23 -24.36
CA GLY A 537 -0.47 -10.22 -25.72
C GLY A 537 -1.37 -11.42 -26.05
N LYS A 538 -1.56 -12.37 -25.13
CA LYS A 538 -2.46 -13.51 -25.28
C LYS A 538 -3.55 -13.51 -24.21
N SER A 539 -3.14 -13.33 -22.96
CA SER A 539 -4.00 -13.30 -21.77
C SER A 539 -3.83 -11.99 -21.03
N VAL A 540 -4.78 -11.71 -20.14
CA VAL A 540 -4.75 -10.56 -19.23
C VAL A 540 -4.60 -11.09 -17.82
N PHE A 541 -3.80 -10.40 -17.01
CA PHE A 541 -3.51 -10.76 -15.63
C PHE A 541 -3.71 -9.55 -14.72
N TYR A 542 -4.24 -9.78 -13.53
CA TYR A 542 -4.06 -8.86 -12.42
C TYR A 542 -2.62 -8.93 -11.94
N VAL A 543 -1.97 -7.77 -11.82
CA VAL A 543 -0.65 -7.60 -11.22
C VAL A 543 -0.85 -7.13 -9.79
N VAL A 544 -0.69 -8.04 -8.84
CA VAL A 544 -0.65 -7.73 -7.42
C VAL A 544 0.81 -7.48 -7.03
N GLN A 545 1.13 -6.25 -6.64
CA GLN A 545 2.49 -5.90 -6.24
C GLN A 545 2.72 -6.27 -4.78
N LEU A 546 3.89 -6.83 -4.46
CA LEU A 546 4.23 -7.36 -3.15
C LEU A 546 5.48 -6.68 -2.62
N TYR A 547 5.39 -6.17 -1.39
CA TYR A 547 6.50 -5.54 -0.71
C TYR A 547 6.67 -6.10 0.70
N ILE A 548 7.90 -6.01 1.22
CA ILE A 548 8.21 -6.34 2.60
C ILE A 548 7.79 -5.15 3.44
N ASP A 549 6.99 -5.43 4.45
CA ASP A 549 6.61 -4.53 5.54
C ASP A 549 6.77 -5.32 6.84
N TYR A 550 8.02 -5.38 7.32
CA TYR A 550 8.38 -6.20 8.47
C TYR A 550 8.67 -5.30 9.69
N PRO A 551 7.90 -5.42 10.78
CA PRO A 551 8.12 -4.61 11.97
C PRO A 551 9.40 -5.03 12.68
N ILE A 552 10.42 -4.20 12.56
CA ILE A 552 11.69 -4.36 13.28
C ILE A 552 11.45 -4.03 14.75
N GLN A 553 11.83 -4.95 15.62
CA GLN A 553 11.79 -4.77 17.06
C GLN A 553 13.03 -3.97 17.51
N SER A 554 13.07 -2.67 17.22
CA SER A 554 14.14 -1.79 17.67
C SER A 554 13.64 -0.36 17.85
N GLY A 555 13.86 0.22 19.02
CA GLY A 555 13.53 1.62 19.30
C GLY A 555 14.39 2.62 18.53
N PHE A 556 15.46 2.17 17.86
CA PHE A 556 16.21 3.00 16.90
C PHE A 556 15.56 3.03 15.51
N SER A 557 14.55 2.20 15.23
CA SER A 557 13.83 2.23 13.97
C SER A 557 12.46 2.87 14.20
N ALA A 558 12.22 4.04 13.63
CA ALA A 558 10.89 4.63 13.60
C ALA A 558 10.01 4.02 12.50
N SER A 559 10.62 3.34 11.53
CA SER A 559 9.95 2.64 10.44
C SER A 559 10.01 1.13 10.58
N ASP A 560 9.07 0.47 9.93
CA ASP A 560 9.19 -0.93 9.57
C ASP A 560 10.26 -1.10 8.48
N TYR A 561 10.68 -2.35 8.24
CA TYR A 561 11.59 -2.67 7.14
C TYR A 561 10.80 -2.71 5.84
N LEU A 562 11.00 -1.70 4.99
CA LEU A 562 10.22 -1.46 3.78
C LEU A 562 11.03 -1.74 2.52
N ARG A 563 10.66 -2.74 1.70
CA ARG A 563 11.33 -3.04 0.42
C ARG A 563 10.38 -3.61 -0.62
N PHE A 564 10.49 -3.15 -1.87
CA PHE A 564 9.78 -3.81 -2.96
C PHE A 564 10.36 -5.21 -3.22
N PHE A 565 9.52 -6.26 -3.18
CA PHE A 565 9.97 -7.65 -3.18
C PHE A 565 9.61 -8.40 -4.46
N GLY A 566 8.37 -8.29 -4.93
CA GLY A 566 7.92 -9.06 -6.09
C GLY A 566 6.54 -8.67 -6.61
N VAL A 567 6.06 -9.42 -7.59
CA VAL A 567 4.71 -9.30 -8.14
C VAL A 567 4.10 -10.69 -8.31
N ALA A 568 2.80 -10.80 -8.08
CA ALA A 568 2.00 -11.96 -8.39
C ALA A 568 1.07 -11.63 -9.56
N LEU A 569 1.09 -12.46 -10.60
CA LEU A 569 0.14 -12.42 -11.70
C LEU A 569 -0.99 -13.39 -11.41
N VAL A 570 -2.24 -12.94 -11.50
CA VAL A 570 -3.44 -13.79 -11.43
C VAL A 570 -4.21 -13.66 -12.74
N ASN A 571 -4.41 -14.77 -13.45
CA ASN A 571 -5.16 -14.78 -14.71
C ASN A 571 -6.65 -14.57 -14.45
N LEU A 572 -7.27 -13.64 -15.19
CA LEU A 572 -8.68 -13.26 -15.02
C LEU A 572 -9.65 -14.41 -15.35
N GLY A 573 -9.26 -15.26 -16.30
CA GLY A 573 -10.10 -16.32 -16.85
C GLY A 573 -10.07 -17.59 -16.01
N ASP A 574 -8.89 -18.10 -15.69
CA ASP A 574 -8.72 -19.42 -15.03
C ASP A 574 -8.11 -19.35 -13.63
N GLY A 575 -7.73 -18.17 -13.15
CA GLY A 575 -7.18 -17.96 -11.82
C GLY A 575 -5.77 -18.53 -11.62
N SER A 576 -5.10 -18.99 -12.68
CA SER A 576 -3.69 -19.40 -12.62
C SER A 576 -2.81 -18.27 -12.06
N MET A 577 -1.77 -18.65 -11.32
CA MET A 577 -0.91 -17.73 -10.58
C MET A 577 0.56 -17.88 -10.98
N ASN A 578 1.25 -16.76 -11.18
CA ASN A 578 2.70 -16.76 -11.35
C ASN A 578 3.35 -15.69 -10.49
N PHE A 579 4.42 -16.05 -9.79
CA PHE A 579 5.12 -15.17 -8.87
C PHE A 579 6.50 -14.81 -9.38
N TYR A 580 6.86 -13.54 -9.27
CA TYR A 580 8.12 -13.01 -9.75
C TYR A 580 8.81 -12.09 -8.74
N GLY A 581 10.10 -12.30 -8.50
CA GLY A 581 10.93 -11.45 -7.63
C GLY A 581 11.60 -10.30 -8.39
N VAL A 582 11.45 -9.05 -7.92
CA VAL A 582 11.97 -7.86 -8.62
C VAL A 582 13.42 -7.50 -8.26
N SER A 583 14.08 -8.29 -7.42
CA SER A 583 15.46 -8.06 -6.98
C SER A 583 16.45 -7.89 -8.15
N SER A 584 16.26 -8.65 -9.22
CA SER A 584 17.05 -8.57 -10.46
C SER A 584 16.95 -7.23 -11.19
N LEU A 585 15.86 -6.47 -11.01
CA LEU A 585 15.59 -5.21 -11.69
C LEU A 585 16.04 -3.98 -10.88
N ILE A 586 15.96 -4.07 -9.55
CA ILE A 586 16.20 -2.92 -8.64
C ILE A 586 17.69 -2.66 -8.37
N GLY A 587 18.60 -3.44 -8.99
CA GLY A 587 20.04 -3.13 -9.01
C GLY A 587 20.73 -3.18 -7.64
N GLY A 588 20.19 -3.92 -6.68
CA GLY A 588 20.84 -4.19 -5.40
C GLY A 588 21.34 -5.61 -5.33
N ASN A 589 22.55 -5.82 -4.83
CA ASN A 589 22.86 -7.11 -4.23
C ASN A 589 21.75 -7.42 -3.21
N SER A 590 21.27 -8.65 -3.27
CA SER A 590 20.49 -9.34 -2.25
C SER A 590 21.29 -9.42 -0.93
N SER A 591 21.82 -8.32 -0.39
CA SER A 591 22.71 -8.30 0.78
C SER A 591 21.98 -8.01 2.10
N ASP A 592 20.76 -7.45 2.04
CA ASP A 592 19.96 -7.23 3.24
C ASP A 592 19.31 -8.54 3.70
N PHE A 593 19.45 -8.88 4.99
CA PHE A 593 19.08 -10.19 5.52
C PHE A 593 17.60 -10.56 5.35
N LEU A 594 16.67 -9.60 5.44
CA LEU A 594 15.23 -9.86 5.24
C LEU A 594 14.89 -10.11 3.77
N THR A 595 15.47 -9.35 2.85
CA THR A 595 15.30 -9.60 1.41
C THR A 595 15.87 -10.97 1.03
N GLN A 596 17.02 -11.34 1.60
CA GLN A 596 17.58 -12.70 1.46
C GLN A 596 16.65 -13.76 2.04
N PHE A 597 16.13 -13.56 3.25
CA PHE A 597 15.23 -14.50 3.91
C PHE A 597 14.02 -14.84 3.04
N TYR A 598 13.28 -13.83 2.57
CA TYR A 598 12.11 -14.06 1.72
C TYR A 598 12.49 -14.63 0.36
N SER A 599 13.60 -14.18 -0.25
CA SER A 599 14.06 -14.74 -1.53
C SER A 599 14.42 -16.22 -1.42
N ASN A 600 15.07 -16.62 -0.33
CA ASN A 600 15.39 -18.03 -0.05
C ASN A 600 14.13 -18.84 0.26
N TYR A 601 13.20 -18.27 1.01
CA TYR A 601 11.93 -18.90 1.35
C TYR A 601 11.07 -19.15 0.11
N TYR A 602 11.01 -18.18 -0.80
CA TYR A 602 10.29 -18.25 -2.06
C TYR A 602 11.23 -18.49 -3.25
N SER A 603 12.11 -19.49 -3.13
CA SER A 603 13.07 -19.84 -4.18
C SER A 603 12.44 -20.25 -5.52
N SER A 604 11.14 -20.58 -5.53
CA SER A 604 10.36 -20.85 -6.75
C SER A 604 10.02 -19.60 -7.56
N TRP A 605 10.08 -18.40 -6.97
CA TRP A 605 9.73 -17.15 -7.64
C TRP A 605 10.81 -16.78 -8.66
N LYS A 606 10.39 -16.57 -9.91
CA LYS A 606 11.29 -16.34 -11.05
C LYS A 606 11.57 -14.85 -11.22
N SER A 607 12.54 -14.49 -12.06
CA SER A 607 12.67 -13.09 -12.50
C SER A 607 11.51 -12.70 -13.43
N PRO A 608 11.01 -11.45 -13.38
CA PRO A 608 9.96 -10.98 -14.26
C PRO A 608 10.31 -11.19 -15.75
N PRO A 609 9.37 -11.71 -16.57
CA PRO A 609 9.61 -11.89 -17.99
C PRO A 609 9.70 -10.54 -18.71
N ALA A 610 10.42 -10.49 -19.84
CA ALA A 610 10.71 -9.24 -20.57
C ALA A 610 9.46 -8.45 -21.00
N TRP A 611 8.33 -9.13 -21.25
CA TRP A 611 7.07 -8.46 -21.61
C TRP A 611 6.43 -7.73 -20.42
N LEU A 612 6.69 -8.18 -19.20
CA LEU A 612 6.10 -7.62 -17.98
C LEU A 612 6.89 -6.41 -17.49
N VAL A 613 8.23 -6.42 -17.63
CA VAL A 613 9.12 -5.34 -17.17
C VAL A 613 8.62 -3.93 -17.52
N PRO A 614 8.30 -3.58 -18.78
CA PRO A 614 7.86 -2.22 -19.12
C PRO A 614 6.49 -1.82 -18.54
N GLN A 615 5.70 -2.79 -18.06
CA GLN A 615 4.38 -2.58 -17.44
C GLN A 615 4.48 -2.44 -15.92
N LEU A 616 5.65 -2.69 -15.31
CA LEU A 616 5.84 -2.58 -13.87
C LEU A 616 5.92 -1.11 -13.42
N ARG A 617 5.21 -0.81 -12.33
CA ARG A 617 5.33 0.44 -11.57
C ARG A 617 5.89 0.15 -10.18
N TYR A 618 6.31 1.19 -9.47
CA TYR A 618 6.71 1.06 -8.06
C TYR A 618 5.45 1.08 -7.17
N PRO A 619 5.33 0.28 -6.09
CA PRO A 619 4.08 0.18 -5.35
C PRO A 619 3.67 1.50 -4.69
N GLU A 620 2.39 1.85 -4.77
CA GLU A 620 1.84 3.12 -4.28
C GLU A 620 1.92 3.17 -2.76
N GLN A 621 1.40 2.13 -2.11
CA GLN A 621 1.37 2.03 -0.66
C GLN A 621 2.79 1.96 -0.04
N LEU A 622 3.76 1.37 -0.75
CA LEU A 622 5.16 1.35 -0.31
C LEU A 622 5.78 2.75 -0.32
N LEU A 623 5.43 3.60 -1.29
CA LEU A 623 5.86 5.01 -1.27
C LEU A 623 5.13 5.78 -0.17
N GLY A 624 3.86 5.45 0.05
CA GLY A 624 3.06 5.87 1.18
C GLY A 624 1.78 6.60 0.78
N SER A 625 0.80 6.54 1.67
CA SER A 625 -0.51 7.16 1.52
C SER A 625 -0.89 7.95 2.78
N PRO A 626 -1.92 8.82 2.72
CA PRO A 626 -2.40 9.53 3.92
C PRO A 626 -2.84 8.59 5.07
N GLN A 627 -3.20 7.34 4.76
CA GLN A 627 -3.67 6.35 5.72
C GLN A 627 -2.56 5.44 6.24
N VAL A 628 -1.55 5.15 5.41
CA VAL A 628 -0.47 4.22 5.73
C VAL A 628 0.86 4.84 5.35
N ALA A 629 1.74 4.98 6.34
CA ALA A 629 3.06 5.56 6.15
C ALA A 629 3.94 4.63 5.30
N GLY A 630 4.47 5.14 4.19
CA GLY A 630 5.44 4.44 3.36
C GLY A 630 6.84 5.03 3.47
N GLN A 631 7.73 4.63 2.56
CA GLN A 631 9.12 5.08 2.51
C GLN A 631 9.24 6.60 2.49
N LEU A 632 8.43 7.29 1.68
CA LEU A 632 8.52 8.74 1.55
C LEU A 632 8.05 9.45 2.82
N ASP A 633 7.03 8.93 3.51
CA ASP A 633 6.53 9.52 4.76
C ASP A 633 7.61 9.54 5.87
N TYR A 634 8.51 8.55 5.88
CA TYR A 634 9.69 8.57 6.73
C TYR A 634 10.76 9.54 6.22
N ASP A 635 11.03 9.56 4.91
CA ASP A 635 12.03 10.47 4.35
C ASP A 635 11.70 11.94 4.61
N PHE A 636 10.42 12.32 4.68
CA PHE A 636 9.97 13.69 5.02
C PHE A 636 10.58 14.27 6.29
N PHE A 637 11.01 13.42 7.23
CA PHE A 637 11.70 13.82 8.46
C PHE A 637 13.15 13.35 8.45
N PHE A 638 13.38 12.09 8.09
CA PHE A 638 14.66 11.40 8.26
C PHE A 638 15.68 11.67 7.14
N HIS A 639 15.38 12.56 6.17
CA HIS A 639 16.40 13.16 5.30
C HIS A 639 17.28 14.19 6.03
N VAL A 640 16.77 14.81 7.11
CA VAL A 640 17.50 15.84 7.87
C VAL A 640 18.50 15.21 8.82
N ASN A 641 19.78 15.57 8.68
CA ASN A 641 20.87 15.11 9.55
C ASN A 641 21.58 16.25 10.31
N ASP A 642 21.08 17.49 10.24
CA ASP A 642 21.59 18.60 11.04
C ASP A 642 20.82 18.72 12.37
N PRO A 643 21.49 18.79 13.54
CA PRO A 643 20.84 18.81 14.84
C PRO A 643 19.93 20.02 15.07
N PHE A 644 20.30 21.18 14.54
CA PHE A 644 19.56 22.43 14.76
C PHE A 644 18.39 22.54 13.79
N VAL A 645 18.57 22.09 12.54
CA VAL A 645 17.47 21.95 11.58
C VAL A 645 16.44 20.94 12.10
N TRP A 646 16.88 19.78 12.58
CA TRP A 646 15.98 18.79 13.17
C TRP A 646 15.22 19.35 14.36
N ARG A 647 15.92 20.00 15.30
CA ARG A 647 15.30 20.58 16.51
C ARG A 647 14.31 21.70 16.18
N SER A 648 14.58 22.48 15.14
CA SER A 648 13.70 23.55 14.67
C SER A 648 12.61 23.09 13.71
N ALA A 649 12.69 21.85 13.21
CA ALA A 649 11.80 21.28 12.19
C ALA A 649 11.70 22.10 10.89
N THR A 650 12.71 22.93 10.59
CA THR A 650 12.65 23.95 9.53
C THR A 650 12.72 23.38 8.11
N GLN A 651 13.26 22.17 7.94
CA GLN A 651 13.36 21.48 6.65
C GLN A 651 12.52 20.21 6.59
N PHE A 652 11.66 19.94 7.59
CA PHE A 652 10.75 18.81 7.49
C PHE A 652 9.72 19.04 6.39
N TYR A 653 9.32 17.95 5.75
CA TYR A 653 8.32 17.98 4.71
C TYR A 653 6.96 17.51 5.23
N GLU A 654 5.91 17.89 4.51
CA GLU A 654 4.57 17.35 4.69
C GLU A 654 3.91 17.14 3.32
N ARG A 655 3.00 16.17 3.25
CA ARG A 655 2.19 15.89 2.06
C ARG A 655 1.12 16.99 1.90
N PRO A 656 0.87 17.52 0.69
CA PRO A 656 -0.27 18.42 0.45
C PRO A 656 -1.60 17.72 0.77
N GLU A 657 -2.55 18.47 1.31
CA GLU A 657 -3.90 17.95 1.56
C GLU A 657 -4.49 17.42 0.25
N SER A 658 -5.07 16.21 0.28
CA SER A 658 -5.65 15.53 -0.88
C SER A 658 -4.69 15.08 -1.99
N ASN A 659 -3.36 15.02 -1.75
CA ASN A 659 -2.38 14.57 -2.75
C ASN A 659 -1.75 13.22 -2.40
N SER A 660 -2.25 12.12 -2.96
CA SER A 660 -1.59 10.80 -2.93
C SER A 660 -0.50 10.69 -3.99
N VAL A 661 0.21 9.55 -4.03
CA VAL A 661 1.16 9.27 -5.11
C VAL A 661 0.41 9.30 -6.45
N GLN A 662 0.90 10.10 -7.40
CA GLN A 662 0.35 10.19 -8.73
C GLN A 662 1.30 9.50 -9.70
N TYR A 663 0.87 8.42 -10.34
CA TYR A 663 1.60 7.90 -11.49
C TYR A 663 1.42 8.83 -12.67
N ILE A 664 2.46 9.22 -13.39
CA ILE A 664 2.38 10.02 -14.62
C ILE A 664 3.45 9.60 -15.64
N PRO A 665 3.30 9.94 -16.93
CA PRO A 665 4.38 9.79 -17.90
C PRO A 665 5.44 10.88 -17.66
N TRP A 666 6.70 10.48 -17.59
CA TRP A 666 7.84 11.35 -17.34
C TRP A 666 8.89 11.20 -18.43
N ALA A 667 9.17 12.28 -19.14
CA ALA A 667 10.09 12.26 -20.27
C ALA A 667 11.53 12.61 -19.84
N VAL A 668 12.47 11.77 -20.25
CA VAL A 668 13.91 11.99 -20.07
C VAL A 668 14.59 11.76 -21.42
N GLY A 669 15.13 12.83 -22.01
CA GLY A 669 15.59 12.83 -23.40
C GLY A 669 14.45 12.53 -24.37
N ASN A 670 14.56 11.43 -25.12
CA ASN A 670 13.53 10.98 -26.07
C ASN A 670 12.65 9.84 -25.52
N ASN A 671 12.92 9.35 -24.31
CA ASN A 671 12.19 8.24 -23.72
C ASN A 671 11.15 8.74 -22.73
N ILE A 672 10.01 8.05 -22.66
CA ILE A 672 8.94 8.28 -21.68
C ILE A 672 8.96 7.11 -20.71
N TYR A 673 9.06 7.42 -19.43
CA TYR A 673 9.00 6.45 -18.34
C TYR A 673 7.69 6.63 -17.57
N PHE A 674 7.11 5.54 -17.11
CA PHE A 674 6.01 5.61 -16.16
C PHE A 674 6.57 5.73 -14.75
N VAL A 675 6.20 6.78 -14.04
CA VAL A 675 6.80 7.10 -12.73
C VAL A 675 5.72 7.42 -11.71
N GLY A 676 5.90 6.98 -10.47
CA GLY A 676 5.14 7.46 -9.32
C GLY A 676 5.72 8.79 -8.84
N THR A 677 4.87 9.78 -8.62
CA THR A 677 5.28 11.12 -8.17
C THR A 677 4.61 11.50 -6.86
N GLN A 678 5.38 12.12 -5.97
CA GLN A 678 4.86 12.69 -4.72
C GLN A 678 5.42 14.10 -4.55
N LEU A 679 4.52 15.08 -4.52
CA LEU A 679 4.87 16.47 -4.22
C LEU A 679 4.88 16.68 -2.71
N VAL A 680 5.82 17.50 -2.23
CA VAL A 680 5.91 17.87 -0.81
C VAL A 680 6.14 19.36 -0.63
N HIS A 681 5.69 19.86 0.51
CA HIS A 681 5.87 21.25 0.96
C HIS A 681 6.50 21.25 2.34
N PHE A 682 7.07 22.39 2.74
CA PHE A 682 7.69 22.52 4.05
C PHE A 682 6.63 22.41 5.15
N ARG A 683 6.90 21.61 6.17
CA ARG A 683 5.99 21.34 7.27
C ARG A 683 5.57 22.64 7.96
N SER A 684 4.26 22.80 8.18
CA SER A 684 3.68 24.00 8.81
C SER A 684 3.98 25.33 8.09
N ALA A 685 4.45 25.32 6.84
CA ALA A 685 4.73 26.55 6.10
C ALA A 685 3.43 27.20 5.61
N ALA A 686 3.21 28.47 5.98
CA ALA A 686 2.02 29.23 5.57
C ALA A 686 1.96 29.47 4.05
N SER A 687 3.12 29.59 3.38
CA SER A 687 3.18 29.83 1.94
C SER A 687 2.84 28.59 1.10
N LYS A 688 2.91 27.38 1.68
CA LYS A 688 2.68 26.09 0.99
C LYS A 688 3.49 25.95 -0.31
N ASN A 689 4.73 26.48 -0.29
CA ASN A 689 5.69 26.34 -1.39
C ASN A 689 6.15 24.89 -1.55
N LEU A 690 6.43 24.48 -2.77
CA LEU A 690 7.00 23.18 -3.08
C LEU A 690 8.41 23.09 -2.48
N ALA A 691 8.59 22.15 -1.56
CA ALA A 691 9.88 21.83 -0.95
C ALA A 691 10.65 20.82 -1.81
N GLY A 692 9.94 19.88 -2.44
CA GLY A 692 10.54 18.90 -3.33
C GLY A 692 9.52 18.08 -4.13
N LEU A 693 10.04 17.38 -5.13
CA LEU A 693 9.32 16.42 -5.99
C LEU A 693 10.04 15.08 -5.94
N TYR A 694 9.37 14.05 -5.42
CA TYR A 694 9.85 12.68 -5.50
C TYR A 694 9.40 12.04 -6.82
N ILE A 695 10.30 11.31 -7.47
CA ILE A 695 10.05 10.56 -8.70
C ILE A 695 10.57 9.13 -8.52
N ALA A 696 9.67 8.17 -8.43
CA ALA A 696 9.95 6.74 -8.39
C ALA A 696 9.73 6.11 -9.77
N TYR A 697 10.79 5.61 -10.39
CA TYR A 697 10.73 5.06 -11.75
C TYR A 697 10.13 3.65 -11.76
N GLY A 698 9.29 3.37 -12.77
CA GLY A 698 8.86 2.04 -13.19
C GLY A 698 9.65 1.53 -14.40
N GLY A 699 9.21 0.40 -14.96
CA GLY A 699 9.78 -0.17 -16.18
C GLY A 699 11.23 -0.62 -16.02
N ASP A 700 12.05 -0.32 -17.04
CA ASP A 700 13.48 -0.67 -17.07
C ASP A 700 14.32 0.06 -16.00
N ARG A 701 13.77 1.08 -15.34
CA ARG A 701 14.43 1.85 -14.27
C ARG A 701 13.82 1.59 -12.89
N LEU A 702 13.12 0.47 -12.75
CA LEU A 702 12.40 0.12 -11.52
C LEU A 702 13.28 0.25 -10.27
N GLY A 703 12.75 0.93 -9.25
CA GLY A 703 13.41 1.08 -7.95
C GLY A 703 14.43 2.22 -7.86
N GLN A 704 14.62 2.99 -8.93
CA GLN A 704 15.34 4.27 -8.86
C GLN A 704 14.39 5.35 -8.36
N ILE A 705 14.73 6.00 -7.24
CA ILE A 705 13.95 7.10 -6.66
C ILE A 705 14.83 8.35 -6.64
N TYR A 706 14.29 9.45 -7.15
CA TYR A 706 14.93 10.76 -7.16
C TYR A 706 14.12 11.75 -6.34
N LEU A 707 14.79 12.54 -5.53
CA LEU A 707 14.23 13.69 -4.85
C LEU A 707 14.81 14.96 -5.49
N TYR A 708 13.94 15.74 -6.13
CA TYR A 708 14.27 17.06 -6.66
C TYR A 708 13.88 18.13 -5.63
N GLU A 709 14.83 18.55 -4.80
CA GLU A 709 14.60 19.54 -3.73
C GLU A 709 14.71 20.97 -4.24
N ASN A 710 13.96 21.88 -3.63
CA ASN A 710 14.17 23.31 -3.81
C ASN A 710 15.23 23.82 -2.81
N PRO A 711 16.47 24.12 -3.26
CA PRO A 711 17.59 24.39 -2.35
C PRO A 711 17.58 25.78 -1.71
N SER A 712 16.73 26.71 -2.15
CA SER A 712 16.79 28.12 -1.72
C SER A 712 15.45 28.73 -1.36
N ASN A 713 15.40 29.41 -0.21
CA ASN A 713 14.29 30.26 0.22
C ASN A 713 14.06 31.51 -0.66
N SER A 714 14.97 31.80 -1.60
CA SER A 714 14.92 32.98 -2.48
C SER A 714 14.22 32.74 -3.83
N SER A 715 14.16 31.49 -4.33
CA SER A 715 13.45 31.12 -5.56
C SER A 715 12.26 30.24 -5.22
N THR A 716 11.09 30.86 -5.13
CA THR A 716 9.85 30.19 -4.75
C THR A 716 9.32 29.35 -5.91
N ILE A 717 9.16 28.06 -5.67
CA ILE A 717 8.34 27.17 -6.50
C ILE A 717 7.04 26.96 -5.74
N ILE A 718 5.90 27.33 -6.31
CA ILE A 718 4.61 27.15 -5.64
C ILE A 718 4.21 25.67 -5.59
N GLY A 719 3.68 25.25 -4.43
CA GLY A 719 3.09 23.92 -4.26
C GLY A 719 1.70 23.81 -4.90
N PRO A 720 1.09 22.61 -4.89
CA PRO A 720 -0.22 22.39 -5.53
C PRO A 720 -1.33 23.26 -4.94
N SER A 721 -1.38 23.47 -3.62
CA SER A 721 -2.37 24.36 -2.98
C SER A 721 -2.20 25.83 -3.39
N ALA A 722 -0.96 26.28 -3.60
CA ALA A 722 -0.69 27.62 -4.12
C ALA A 722 -1.01 27.73 -5.61
N ALA A 723 -0.83 26.65 -6.39
CA ALA A 723 -1.27 26.58 -7.79
C ALA A 723 -2.79 26.64 -7.92
N GLU A 724 -3.53 26.00 -7.02
CA GLU A 724 -4.99 26.13 -6.90
C GLU A 724 -5.41 27.57 -6.64
N ASN A 725 -4.75 28.27 -5.71
CA ASN A 725 -5.01 29.68 -5.44
C ASN A 725 -4.71 30.56 -6.66
N ALA A 726 -3.59 30.34 -7.35
CA ALA A 726 -3.25 31.07 -8.58
C ALA A 726 -4.31 30.87 -9.67
N LEU A 727 -4.79 29.63 -9.82
CA LEU A 727 -5.81 29.26 -10.80
C LEU A 727 -7.18 29.87 -10.48
N THR A 728 -7.63 29.78 -9.23
CA THR A 728 -8.96 30.27 -8.79
C THR A 728 -9.05 31.79 -8.71
N THR A 729 -7.92 32.48 -8.53
CA THR A 729 -7.87 33.96 -8.52
C THR A 729 -7.69 34.58 -9.91
N ASN A 730 -7.25 33.79 -10.90
CA ASN A 730 -7.08 34.25 -12.27
C ASN A 730 -8.41 34.72 -12.90
N SER A 731 -8.43 35.95 -13.43
CA SER A 731 -9.64 36.58 -13.97
C SER A 731 -10.23 35.84 -15.18
N GLN A 732 -9.39 35.28 -16.05
CA GLN A 732 -9.82 34.52 -17.22
C GLN A 732 -10.48 33.21 -16.79
N VAL A 733 -9.83 32.46 -15.89
CA VAL A 733 -10.39 31.21 -15.35
C VAL A 733 -11.72 31.47 -14.65
N ARG A 734 -11.80 32.46 -13.75
CA ARG A 734 -13.04 32.83 -13.06
C ARG A 734 -14.19 33.14 -14.01
N THR A 735 -13.91 33.87 -15.09
CA THR A 735 -14.92 34.23 -16.10
C THR A 735 -15.41 33.00 -16.87
N GLN A 736 -14.56 32.01 -17.12
CA GLN A 736 -14.99 30.77 -17.77
C GLN A 736 -15.76 29.87 -16.81
N LEU A 737 -15.37 29.81 -15.54
CA LEU A 737 -16.07 29.01 -14.52
C LEU A 737 -17.51 29.50 -14.27
N THR A 738 -17.80 30.80 -14.39
CA THR A 738 -19.18 31.31 -14.27
C THR A 738 -20.09 30.84 -15.39
N LEU A 739 -19.54 30.37 -16.51
CA LEU A 739 -20.29 29.81 -17.64
C LEU A 739 -20.57 28.31 -17.47
N LEU A 740 -19.96 27.65 -16.49
CA LEU A 740 -20.03 26.20 -16.29
C LEU A 740 -20.95 25.85 -15.11
N PRO A 741 -22.13 25.23 -15.34
CA PRO A 741 -22.94 24.70 -14.25
C PRO A 741 -22.24 23.48 -13.64
N ASN A 742 -21.95 23.52 -12.33
CA ASN A 742 -21.35 22.43 -11.55
C ASN A 742 -19.96 21.97 -12.06
N TYR A 743 -18.97 22.87 -12.03
CA TYR A 743 -17.59 22.53 -12.37
C TYR A 743 -16.86 21.81 -11.22
N ARG A 744 -15.79 21.08 -11.57
CA ARG A 744 -14.77 20.61 -10.64
C ARG A 744 -13.38 20.71 -11.26
N PHE A 745 -12.36 20.89 -10.42
CA PHE A 745 -10.97 20.73 -10.81
C PHE A 745 -10.57 19.26 -10.76
N GLY A 746 -9.75 18.83 -11.71
CA GLY A 746 -9.04 17.55 -11.67
C GLY A 746 -7.79 17.61 -10.81
N SER A 747 -7.00 16.53 -10.86
CA SER A 747 -5.72 16.46 -10.15
C SER A 747 -4.72 17.51 -10.64
N TYR A 748 -3.93 18.04 -9.70
CA TYR A 748 -2.82 18.97 -9.98
C TYR A 748 -1.56 18.18 -10.33
N LEU A 749 -1.33 17.96 -11.63
CA LEU A 749 -0.22 17.14 -12.11
C LEU A 749 0.96 18.01 -12.53
N LEU A 750 2.13 17.76 -11.95
CA LEU A 750 3.36 18.51 -12.22
C LEU A 750 4.25 17.77 -13.23
N TYR A 751 4.52 18.40 -14.36
CA TYR A 751 5.36 17.84 -15.42
C TYR A 751 6.61 18.69 -15.66
N SER A 752 7.71 18.06 -16.09
CA SER A 752 8.86 18.75 -16.69
C SER A 752 8.68 18.86 -18.20
N VAL A 753 8.44 20.07 -18.70
CA VAL A 753 8.28 20.36 -20.13
C VAL A 753 9.46 21.20 -20.61
N GLY A 754 10.34 20.60 -21.41
CA GLY A 754 11.55 21.30 -21.89
C GLY A 754 12.54 21.68 -20.77
N GLY A 755 12.50 20.99 -19.62
CA GLY A 755 13.31 21.30 -18.44
C GLY A 755 12.67 22.34 -17.49
N ALA A 756 11.50 22.87 -17.81
CA ALA A 756 10.74 23.74 -16.93
C ALA A 756 9.54 23.00 -16.31
N LEU A 757 9.30 23.21 -15.02
CA LEU A 757 8.14 22.66 -14.34
C LEU A 757 6.86 23.37 -14.80
N THR A 758 5.77 22.62 -14.98
CA THR A 758 4.44 23.18 -15.28
C THR A 758 3.37 22.28 -14.68
N TYR A 759 2.44 22.89 -13.93
CA TYR A 759 1.23 22.18 -13.49
C TYR A 759 0.19 22.17 -14.61
N PHE A 760 -0.44 21.03 -14.83
CA PHE A 760 -1.61 20.90 -15.68
C PHE A 760 -2.81 20.50 -14.84
N VAL A 761 -3.91 21.25 -14.98
CA VAL A 761 -5.15 21.02 -14.22
C VAL A 761 -6.34 21.03 -15.18
N ALA A 762 -7.07 19.92 -15.21
CA ALA A 762 -8.28 19.77 -16.01
C ALA A 762 -9.46 20.40 -15.29
N VAL A 763 -10.34 21.06 -16.04
CA VAL A 763 -11.62 21.54 -15.53
C VAL A 763 -12.73 20.73 -16.16
N TYR A 764 -13.49 20.02 -15.34
CA TYR A 764 -14.63 19.22 -15.79
C TYR A 764 -15.94 19.87 -15.41
N THR A 765 -16.98 19.61 -16.18
CA THR A 765 -18.37 19.79 -15.73
C THR A 765 -18.93 18.46 -15.29
N ASN A 766 -19.40 18.40 -14.05
CA ASN A 766 -20.12 17.23 -13.60
C ASN A 766 -21.52 17.24 -14.21
N PRO A 767 -21.99 16.10 -14.74
CA PRO A 767 -23.42 15.95 -14.96
C PRO A 767 -24.16 16.14 -13.63
N GLY A 768 -25.35 16.75 -13.65
CA GLY A 768 -26.24 16.77 -12.48
C GLY A 768 -26.62 15.35 -12.01
N THR A 769 -27.49 15.23 -11.02
CA THR A 769 -27.89 13.99 -10.31
C THR A 769 -28.39 12.81 -11.18
N ALA A 770 -28.48 12.96 -12.50
CA ALA A 770 -28.95 11.96 -13.46
C ALA A 770 -28.13 11.86 -14.76
N GLY A 771 -27.01 12.59 -14.92
CA GLY A 771 -26.23 12.54 -16.17
C GLY A 771 -25.01 11.62 -16.08
N VAL A 772 -24.66 11.00 -17.21
CA VAL A 772 -23.57 10.01 -17.32
C VAL A 772 -22.46 10.49 -18.26
N VAL A 773 -22.34 11.81 -18.47
CA VAL A 773 -21.38 12.39 -19.42
C VAL A 773 -20.53 13.44 -18.73
N THR A 774 -19.23 13.15 -18.57
CA THR A 774 -18.22 14.13 -18.18
C THR A 774 -17.74 14.86 -19.44
N GLN A 775 -17.66 16.19 -19.36
CA GLN A 775 -17.05 17.00 -20.42
C GLN A 775 -15.81 17.70 -19.88
N LEU A 776 -14.83 17.92 -20.76
CA LEU A 776 -13.65 18.75 -20.52
C LEU A 776 -13.81 20.09 -21.24
N PRO A 777 -14.45 21.10 -20.62
CA PRO A 777 -14.56 22.43 -21.18
C PRO A 777 -13.22 23.06 -21.60
N PHE A 778 -12.22 22.96 -20.72
CA PHE A 778 -10.90 23.52 -20.97
C PHE A 778 -9.85 22.92 -20.04
N MET A 779 -8.59 23.15 -20.40
CA MET A 779 -7.41 22.71 -19.70
C MET A 779 -6.59 23.93 -19.27
N THR A 780 -5.96 23.87 -18.10
CA THR A 780 -5.13 24.96 -17.59
C THR A 780 -3.67 24.54 -17.45
N ALA A 781 -2.77 25.51 -17.59
CA ALA A 781 -1.35 25.37 -17.33
C ALA A 781 -0.89 26.47 -16.37
N VAL A 782 -0.18 26.10 -15.30
CA VAL A 782 0.34 27.04 -14.30
C VAL A 782 1.86 26.93 -14.23
N ASN A 783 2.54 28.05 -14.40
CA ASN A 783 3.99 28.12 -14.23
C ASN A 783 4.31 28.28 -12.73
N PRO A 784 4.96 27.30 -12.10
CA PRO A 784 5.13 27.29 -10.65
C PRO A 784 6.22 28.24 -10.14
N THR A 785 6.95 28.93 -11.02
CA THR A 785 8.00 29.89 -10.64
C THR A 785 7.53 31.34 -10.80
N THR A 786 6.49 31.58 -11.62
CA THR A 786 6.00 32.93 -11.93
C THR A 786 4.53 33.14 -11.57
N ASP A 787 3.84 32.09 -11.11
CA ASP A 787 2.41 32.04 -10.83
C ASP A 787 1.52 32.39 -12.03
N ALA A 788 2.11 32.43 -13.24
CA ALA A 788 1.37 32.68 -14.47
C ALA A 788 0.43 31.51 -14.77
N VAL A 789 -0.80 31.83 -15.17
CA VAL A 789 -1.84 30.86 -15.50
C VAL A 789 -2.30 31.09 -16.93
N ALA A 790 -2.43 30.01 -17.70
CA ALA A 790 -3.02 30.03 -19.03
C ALA A 790 -4.10 28.97 -19.17
N VAL A 791 -5.01 29.20 -20.11
CA VAL A 791 -6.12 28.29 -20.42
C VAL A 791 -6.11 27.96 -21.90
N GLY A 792 -6.38 26.70 -22.25
CA GLY A 792 -6.53 26.25 -23.62
C GLY A 792 -7.49 25.08 -23.75
N ALA A 793 -7.84 24.69 -24.98
CA ALA A 793 -8.73 23.55 -25.23
C ALA A 793 -8.09 22.19 -24.86
N ASN A 794 -6.76 22.14 -24.76
CA ASN A 794 -6.00 20.97 -24.33
C ASN A 794 -4.68 21.39 -23.68
N ALA A 795 -3.97 20.43 -23.07
CA ALA A 795 -2.69 20.68 -22.40
C ALA A 795 -1.66 21.40 -23.29
N GLY A 796 -1.51 20.98 -24.55
CA GLY A 796 -0.60 21.62 -25.51
C GLY A 796 -0.97 23.07 -25.84
N ALA A 797 -2.26 23.39 -25.97
CA ALA A 797 -2.74 24.74 -26.18
C ALA A 797 -2.51 25.63 -24.95
N ALA A 798 -2.82 25.13 -23.75
CA ALA A 798 -2.62 25.85 -22.51
C ALA A 798 -1.14 26.18 -22.27
N TYR A 799 -0.24 25.21 -22.47
CA TYR A 799 1.21 25.42 -22.33
C TYR A 799 1.76 26.45 -23.32
N ARG A 800 1.33 26.40 -24.58
CA ARG A 800 1.81 27.35 -25.60
C ARG A 800 1.46 28.80 -25.25
N ILE A 801 0.25 29.03 -24.73
CA ILE A 801 -0.19 30.35 -24.27
C ILE A 801 0.63 30.76 -23.03
N LEU A 802 0.88 29.84 -22.10
CA LEU A 802 1.67 30.09 -20.88
C LEU A 802 3.12 30.48 -21.18
N ALA A 803 3.79 29.79 -22.10
CA ALA A 803 5.20 29.96 -22.40
C ALA A 803 5.54 31.28 -23.13
N GLY A 804 4.61 32.25 -23.19
CA GLY A 804 4.76 33.48 -23.98
C GLY A 804 4.78 33.20 -25.48
N GLY A 805 4.39 31.99 -25.89
CA GLY A 805 4.19 31.66 -27.27
C GLY A 805 2.97 32.42 -27.75
N ALA A 806 3.21 33.39 -28.64
CA ALA A 806 2.27 33.67 -29.70
C ALA A 806 1.56 32.36 -30.05
N VAL A 807 0.23 32.36 -29.95
CA VAL A 807 -0.58 31.33 -30.56
C VAL A 807 0.06 31.12 -31.95
N PRO A 808 0.50 29.92 -32.33
CA PRO A 808 0.41 29.62 -33.73
C PRO A 808 -1.09 29.51 -34.00
N VAL A 809 -1.78 30.65 -34.11
CA VAL A 809 -2.79 30.78 -35.14
C VAL A 809 -1.95 30.72 -36.41
N GLY A 810 -1.62 29.50 -36.82
CA GLY A 810 -0.78 29.24 -37.98
C GLY A 810 0.48 30.10 -38.13
N GLY A 811 1.24 30.47 -37.10
CA GLY A 811 2.36 31.43 -37.26
C GLY A 811 3.36 31.09 -38.38
N ASN A 812 3.67 29.80 -38.60
CA ASN A 812 4.49 29.39 -39.74
C ASN A 812 3.66 29.13 -41.02
N ARG A 813 2.41 28.65 -40.90
CA ARG A 813 1.55 28.39 -42.07
C ARG A 813 1.01 29.67 -42.70
N THR A 814 0.57 30.64 -41.91
CA THR A 814 0.10 31.96 -42.33
C THR A 814 1.24 32.80 -42.90
N GLN A 815 2.44 32.79 -42.31
CA GLN A 815 3.60 33.48 -42.90
C GLN A 815 4.06 32.83 -44.21
N VAL A 816 4.12 31.49 -44.28
CA VAL A 816 4.44 30.77 -45.52
C VAL A 816 3.34 30.93 -46.56
N LEU A 817 2.07 30.97 -46.14
CA LEU A 817 0.92 31.23 -47.01
C LEU A 817 0.93 32.66 -47.53
N LEU A 818 1.18 33.67 -46.69
CA LEU A 818 1.32 35.07 -47.10
C LEU A 818 2.50 35.27 -48.06
N ALA A 819 3.65 34.66 -47.77
CA ALA A 819 4.81 34.67 -48.66
C ALA A 819 4.51 33.93 -49.98
N GLY A 820 3.79 32.81 -49.93
CA GLY A 820 3.34 32.05 -51.09
C GLY A 820 2.36 32.82 -51.95
N ILE A 821 1.37 33.50 -51.35
CA ILE A 821 0.41 34.38 -52.06
C ILE A 821 1.16 35.55 -52.69
N SER A 822 2.09 36.19 -51.97
CA SER A 822 2.92 37.27 -52.51
C SER A 822 3.76 36.83 -53.72
N SER A 823 4.38 35.65 -53.64
CA SER A 823 5.13 35.04 -54.75
C SER A 823 4.22 34.71 -55.94
N LEU A 824 3.04 34.14 -55.68
CA LEU A 824 2.04 33.80 -56.70
C LEU A 824 1.55 35.04 -57.45
N VAL A 825 1.14 36.09 -56.72
CA VAL A 825 0.69 37.37 -57.28
C VAL A 825 1.80 38.01 -58.11
N SER A 826 3.04 37.98 -57.63
CA SER A 826 4.22 38.48 -58.36
C SER A 826 4.49 37.68 -59.64
N SER A 827 4.35 36.35 -59.60
CA SER A 827 4.53 35.48 -60.77
C SER A 827 3.50 35.75 -61.87
N MET A 828 2.30 36.20 -61.50
CA MET A 828 1.22 36.58 -62.41
C MET A 828 1.32 38.04 -62.90
N LYS A 829 2.40 38.77 -62.55
CA LYS A 829 2.59 40.21 -62.85
C LYS A 829 1.49 41.11 -62.29
N LEU A 830 0.91 40.72 -61.15
CA LEU A 830 -0.09 41.48 -60.42
C LEU A 830 0.56 42.21 -59.23
N THR A 831 -0.09 43.25 -58.73
CA THR A 831 0.35 43.99 -57.54
C THR A 831 -0.43 43.55 -56.31
N LEU A 832 0.27 43.17 -55.23
CA LEU A 832 -0.38 42.82 -53.97
C LEU A 832 -0.59 44.09 -53.12
N VAL A 833 -1.84 44.36 -52.76
CA VAL A 833 -2.24 45.49 -51.92
C VAL A 833 -2.75 44.96 -50.58
N ASN A 834 -2.05 45.29 -49.50
CA ASN A 834 -2.49 44.97 -48.15
C ASN A 834 -3.43 46.08 -47.65
N ALA A 835 -4.73 45.79 -47.61
CA ALA A 835 -5.77 46.75 -47.28
C ALA A 835 -6.25 46.56 -45.83
N THR A 836 -6.47 47.65 -45.11
CA THR A 836 -7.10 47.63 -43.78
C THR A 836 -8.61 47.49 -43.87
N THR A 837 -9.22 47.99 -44.94
CA THR A 837 -10.67 47.90 -45.21
C THR A 837 -10.91 48.01 -46.71
N VAL A 838 -11.87 47.27 -47.25
CA VAL A 838 -12.29 47.35 -48.65
C VAL A 838 -13.80 47.63 -48.72
N ASN A 839 -14.23 48.51 -49.62
CA ASN A 839 -15.63 48.96 -49.73
C ASN A 839 -16.09 48.98 -51.20
N PRO A 840 -16.36 47.81 -51.81
CA PRO A 840 -16.97 47.72 -53.14
C PRO A 840 -18.45 48.13 -53.14
N THR A 841 -19.00 48.38 -54.33
CA THR A 841 -20.46 48.52 -54.51
C THR A 841 -21.17 47.17 -54.34
N VAL A 842 -20.53 46.06 -54.72
CA VAL A 842 -21.07 44.70 -54.60
C VAL A 842 -20.00 43.73 -54.11
N TRP A 843 -20.33 42.92 -53.10
CA TRP A 843 -19.48 41.86 -52.56
C TRP A 843 -19.89 40.50 -53.13
N ILE A 844 -18.93 39.77 -53.69
CA ILE A 844 -19.17 38.43 -54.27
C ILE A 844 -18.17 37.45 -53.68
N LYS A 845 -18.63 36.66 -52.72
CA LYS A 845 -17.83 35.60 -52.09
C LYS A 845 -17.86 34.33 -52.95
N THR A 846 -16.70 33.94 -53.46
CA THR A 846 -16.54 32.82 -54.40
C THR A 846 -16.21 31.50 -53.71
N GLY A 847 -15.75 31.53 -52.45
CA GLY A 847 -15.46 30.32 -51.68
C GLY A 847 -14.93 30.56 -50.27
N ILE A 848 -14.86 29.46 -49.50
CA ILE A 848 -14.21 29.39 -48.18
C ILE A 848 -13.17 28.27 -48.24
N LEU A 849 -11.92 28.58 -47.89
CA LEU A 849 -10.82 27.63 -47.82
C LEU A 849 -10.45 27.40 -46.36
N SER A 850 -10.08 26.17 -45.99
CA SER A 850 -9.56 25.84 -44.66
C SER A 850 -8.14 25.29 -44.75
N VAL A 851 -7.18 26.01 -44.18
CA VAL A 851 -5.76 25.60 -44.16
C VAL A 851 -5.57 24.32 -43.36
N GLY A 852 -6.41 24.07 -42.35
CA GLY A 852 -6.44 22.82 -41.59
C GLY A 852 -6.71 21.58 -42.45
N ASN A 853 -7.60 21.69 -43.44
CA ASN A 853 -8.01 20.58 -44.31
C ASN A 853 -7.11 20.43 -45.55
N LEU A 854 -6.69 21.54 -46.17
CA LEU A 854 -5.98 21.53 -47.47
C LEU A 854 -4.45 21.60 -47.35
N GLY A 855 -3.92 21.99 -46.19
CA GLY A 855 -2.51 22.37 -46.05
C GLY A 855 -2.14 23.63 -46.85
N VAL A 856 -0.90 24.12 -46.70
CA VAL A 856 -0.46 25.39 -47.32
C VAL A 856 -0.40 25.29 -48.85
N ASN A 857 0.19 24.23 -49.39
CA ASN A 857 0.33 24.06 -50.85
C ASN A 857 -1.03 23.86 -51.55
N GLY A 858 -1.95 23.11 -50.92
CA GLY A 858 -3.31 22.93 -51.44
C GLY A 858 -4.11 24.23 -51.42
N THR A 859 -3.96 25.03 -50.37
CA THR A 859 -4.56 26.37 -50.28
C THR A 859 -4.00 27.29 -51.36
N LEU A 860 -2.68 27.32 -51.58
CA LEU A 860 -2.05 28.13 -52.64
C LEU A 860 -2.49 27.72 -54.05
N ALA A 861 -2.72 26.43 -54.31
CA ALA A 861 -3.24 25.95 -55.60
C ALA A 861 -4.66 26.48 -55.86
N GLN A 862 -5.53 26.48 -54.85
CA GLN A 862 -6.89 27.01 -54.94
C GLN A 862 -6.92 28.54 -55.06
N VAL A 863 -6.01 29.25 -54.37
CA VAL A 863 -5.82 30.70 -54.56
C VAL A 863 -5.36 31.00 -55.99
N SER A 864 -4.45 30.20 -56.55
CA SER A 864 -4.00 30.32 -57.94
C SER A 864 -5.12 30.11 -58.95
N GLU A 865 -5.98 29.11 -58.73
CA GLU A 865 -7.16 28.86 -59.56
C GLU A 865 -8.14 30.05 -59.51
N PHE A 866 -8.42 30.56 -58.31
CA PHE A 866 -9.25 31.75 -58.13
C PHE A 866 -8.70 32.97 -58.88
N LEU A 867 -7.40 33.26 -58.71
CA LEU A 867 -6.74 34.39 -59.37
C LEU A 867 -6.69 34.20 -60.90
N THR A 868 -6.45 32.99 -61.39
CA THR A 868 -6.45 32.72 -62.84
C THR A 868 -7.84 32.99 -63.46
N GLY A 869 -8.91 32.66 -62.74
CA GLY A 869 -10.29 32.91 -63.18
C GLY A 869 -10.72 34.37 -63.12
N HIS A 870 -10.26 35.15 -62.13
CA HIS A 870 -10.82 36.48 -61.84
C HIS A 870 -9.84 37.66 -62.00
N ALA A 871 -8.52 37.42 -61.99
CA ALA A 871 -7.53 38.48 -62.14
C ALA A 871 -7.47 39.16 -63.53
N PRO A 872 -7.81 38.50 -64.67
CA PRO A 872 -7.84 39.19 -65.97
C PRO A 872 -8.82 40.37 -66.03
N GLY A 873 -9.85 40.37 -65.19
CA GLY A 873 -10.81 41.48 -65.04
C GLY A 873 -10.44 42.51 -63.96
N SER A 874 -9.26 42.38 -63.32
CA SER A 874 -8.91 43.19 -62.15
C SER A 874 -8.58 44.65 -62.49
N VAL A 875 -9.21 45.59 -61.80
CA VAL A 875 -8.92 47.01 -61.90
C VAL A 875 -7.51 47.27 -61.36
N GLY A 876 -6.64 47.84 -62.20
CA GLY A 876 -5.28 48.17 -61.83
C GLY A 876 -4.32 46.98 -61.70
N SER A 877 -4.70 45.78 -62.18
CA SER A 877 -3.88 44.56 -62.03
C SER A 877 -3.48 44.31 -60.57
N ALA A 878 -4.41 44.56 -59.64
CA ALA A 878 -4.17 44.52 -58.21
C ALA A 878 -5.00 43.42 -57.52
N VAL A 879 -4.35 42.73 -56.58
CA VAL A 879 -4.96 41.75 -55.67
C VAL A 879 -4.95 42.34 -54.27
N TYR A 880 -6.11 42.33 -53.62
CA TYR A 880 -6.30 42.91 -52.30
C TYR A 880 -6.33 41.81 -51.26
N LEU A 881 -5.60 42.06 -50.17
CA LEU A 881 -5.53 41.19 -49.01
C LEU A 881 -6.01 41.99 -47.79
N TRP A 882 -6.95 41.45 -47.02
CA TRP A 882 -7.40 42.07 -45.77
C TRP A 882 -7.85 41.00 -44.76
N THR A 883 -8.02 41.41 -43.50
CA THR A 883 -8.55 40.57 -42.43
C THR A 883 -9.80 41.22 -41.86
N ASP A 884 -10.94 40.55 -41.96
CA ASP A 884 -12.18 41.00 -41.34
C ASP A 884 -12.21 40.57 -39.86
N SER A 885 -12.37 41.55 -38.96
CA SER A 885 -12.42 41.33 -37.51
C SER A 885 -13.62 40.51 -37.04
N SER A 886 -14.65 40.36 -37.88
CA SER A 886 -15.86 39.59 -37.58
C SER A 886 -15.76 38.10 -37.95
N SER A 887 -14.91 37.73 -38.92
CA SER A 887 -14.81 36.35 -39.44
C SER A 887 -13.51 35.64 -39.04
N GLY A 888 -12.49 36.38 -38.59
CA GLY A 888 -11.21 35.82 -38.15
C GLY A 888 -10.38 35.13 -39.25
N GLY A 889 -10.82 35.21 -40.51
CA GLY A 889 -10.15 34.65 -41.69
C GLY A 889 -9.32 35.69 -42.47
N LEU A 890 -8.40 35.20 -43.30
CA LEU A 890 -7.63 36.01 -44.25
C LEU A 890 -8.36 36.05 -45.59
N ASP A 891 -8.78 37.22 -46.05
CA ASP A 891 -9.51 37.38 -47.31
C ASP A 891 -8.56 37.81 -48.44
N VAL A 892 -8.72 37.19 -49.62
CA VAL A 892 -8.01 37.52 -50.86
C VAL A 892 -9.04 37.84 -51.94
N GLY A 893 -8.95 39.00 -52.58
CA GLY A 893 -9.92 39.40 -53.59
C GLY A 893 -9.40 40.34 -54.69
N VAL A 894 -10.19 40.49 -55.74
CA VAL A 894 -9.92 41.36 -56.89
C VAL A 894 -11.14 42.21 -57.22
N PHE A 895 -10.92 43.50 -57.49
CA PHE A 895 -11.99 44.39 -57.94
C PHE A 895 -12.15 44.30 -59.46
N GLN A 896 -13.38 44.18 -59.94
CA GLN A 896 -13.71 44.28 -61.36
C GLN A 896 -14.69 45.43 -61.59
N LEU A 897 -14.53 46.14 -62.71
CA LEU A 897 -15.44 47.22 -63.11
C LEU A 897 -16.43 46.69 -64.14
N ARG A 898 -17.74 46.73 -63.82
CA ARG A 898 -18.82 46.51 -64.80
C ARG A 898 -19.62 47.79 -64.95
N GLY A 899 -19.30 48.57 -65.97
CA GLY A 899 -19.87 49.91 -66.15
C GLY A 899 -19.42 50.86 -65.04
N SER A 900 -20.36 51.39 -64.25
CA SER A 900 -20.11 52.29 -63.12
C SER A 900 -20.14 51.60 -61.74
N ILE A 901 -20.19 50.26 -61.70
CA ILE A 901 -20.29 49.47 -60.47
C ILE A 901 -18.97 48.73 -60.23
N THR A 902 -18.45 48.82 -59.00
CA THR A 902 -17.26 48.08 -58.56
C THR A 902 -17.69 46.80 -57.85
N GLU A 903 -17.40 45.64 -58.46
CA GLU A 903 -17.63 44.31 -57.89
C GLU A 903 -16.33 43.79 -57.25
N LEU A 904 -16.38 43.26 -56.03
CA LEU A 904 -15.26 42.58 -55.39
C LEU A 904 -15.53 41.09 -55.34
N TYR A 905 -14.74 40.33 -56.11
CA TYR A 905 -14.70 38.88 -56.04
C TYR A 905 -13.65 38.48 -55.01
N TYR A 906 -14.00 37.62 -54.05
CA TYR A 906 -13.07 37.23 -53.00
C TYR A 906 -13.29 35.81 -52.48
N ILE A 907 -12.24 35.28 -51.86
CA ILE A 907 -12.24 34.02 -51.10
C ILE A 907 -11.81 34.31 -49.66
N THR A 908 -12.41 33.60 -48.70
CA THR A 908 -12.01 33.67 -47.30
C THR A 908 -11.20 32.44 -46.94
N ILE A 909 -10.00 32.64 -46.37
CA ILE A 909 -9.11 31.58 -45.91
C ILE A 909 -9.19 31.50 -44.38
N MET A 910 -9.75 30.41 -43.87
CA MET A 910 -9.78 30.08 -42.44
C MET A 910 -8.43 29.46 -42.07
N LEU A 911 -7.69 30.15 -41.21
CA LEU A 911 -6.31 29.82 -40.82
C LEU A 911 -6.20 28.63 -39.86
#